data_AF-A0A1C2GPN1-F1
#
_entry.id   AF-A0A1C2GPN1-F1
#
_cell.length_a   1.000
_cell.length_b   1.000
_cell.length_c   1.000
_cell.angle_alpha   90.00
_cell.angle_beta   90.00
_cell.angle_gamma   90.00
#
_symmetry.space_group_name_H-M   'P 1'
#
loop_
_entity.id
_entity.type
_entity.pdbx_description
1 polymer ?
#
loop_
_entity_poly.entity_id
_entity_poly.type
_entity_poly.pdbx_seq_one_letter_code
_entity_poly.pdbx_strand_id
1 'polypeptide(L)'
;MIKTLLKCFIVALSAASLPLVLHAQSLPADSVSLKADSNSKKLSVPPVANKVVTGLQNSLSAPAKQAAALKPAASTEAGKVKDAFSKSLDKTKPGKLSIDIGVEEGVRYQPASGTSPAFPGWANVVGVRGVVQAFGIPLNVNFSNDRTTFSGLNGLTNNLFKFDFDPRQFTGMFKSDLQQYYDLRRTAFGGLDMAGYTRKVLMDQLKSEQGKLAGSIHDAALTKYLNNPAEINNLLNLNEDQIRQKLTAVAREEAKKGPVKQLNNIDQANSASALTGLANQTAQGELKSGLSKEGLNNIDPLHPVAGLEANAKGKLAGEQASALKKILAEPALQPYLTDPAKLKELQKLDKQQLMQKLRAITQKDVKTPQNAKAPAVVDVADPVPDLDMAAVVNNTLKENDAHHDIALQNLANNILTSKQGSLLTNQASLTKNAQANTQLPAQTSKDIDSAARTITRIKAQLQNSGVDVNKMMQIQKMLDGSNGALPATEYASSIVSRKPGSGIQSLFSNVQSLKIGSFGGQVPGNTQGQDMFLSGTHITYKFGTIPVTAGYGSSNDMNSAKDAAYQSSVYNSPKDVTYLGAQIKRGVFGNVKLAITSSFGTSNTNAPYGTSASASNNVAFTVSKDMNMGAIGHVTVDVSKSTTLYNNNYQIGSDIILAQKAGVNLNTTNDLFEAVGFNVNQHLDIKKLDMSDNIYFDYAGMGYQNPGNNGYGGARKKLGGNLKKAFNKNKLVLNLRTDLSAMPISYTTSDQWRSYQLQLDSRYIVSKKLNLSLKYTANGTSKQIDEVITPVYSYQKLQADGNINYKVGKNFTVSHFSLGYQTYSNVVAAITSTTGGTGALPAADPSLTSNLITATYTQSTVINRNTLTGTMMFNKELTPNSLIGNMLNADVSYQYMLFNKLSLSSGLTYLNNTGIASQAGIRQMMQLFATRNFDMNTFVDLRKNLVTPQYGDLYPAARVELSLKYHFKN
;
A
#
# COMPACT_ATOMS: atom_id res chain seq x y z
N MET A 1 16.81 -31.49 15.64
CA MET A 1 15.39 -31.20 15.37
C MET A 1 14.96 -31.61 13.96
N ILE A 2 15.54 -31.06 12.88
CA ILE A 2 15.23 -31.48 11.47
C ILE A 2 15.47 -32.99 11.26
N LYS A 3 16.60 -33.55 11.72
CA LYS A 3 16.85 -35.01 11.68
C LYS A 3 15.84 -35.83 12.49
N THR A 4 15.25 -35.26 13.54
CA THR A 4 14.25 -35.93 14.38
C THR A 4 12.87 -35.89 13.72
N LEU A 5 12.51 -34.76 13.10
CA LEU A 5 11.30 -34.61 12.28
C LEU A 5 11.35 -35.50 11.03
N LEU A 6 12.52 -35.61 10.38
CA LEU A 6 12.73 -36.51 9.24
C LEU A 6 12.61 -37.98 9.64
N LYS A 7 13.09 -38.35 10.85
CA LYS A 7 12.87 -39.69 11.42
C LYS A 7 11.40 -39.94 11.75
N CYS A 8 10.68 -38.98 12.32
CA CYS A 8 9.23 -39.09 12.55
C CYS A 8 8.43 -39.18 11.24
N PHE A 9 8.88 -38.48 10.19
CA PHE A 9 8.29 -38.53 8.84
C PHE A 9 8.51 -39.90 8.18
N ILE A 10 9.73 -40.46 8.26
CA ILE A 10 10.05 -41.82 7.79
C ILE A 10 9.25 -42.87 8.57
N VAL A 11 9.12 -42.71 9.90
CA VAL A 11 8.33 -43.61 10.75
C VAL A 11 6.83 -43.55 10.41
N ALA A 12 6.29 -42.36 10.15
CA ALA A 12 4.91 -42.19 9.71
C ALA A 12 4.66 -42.77 8.31
N LEU A 13 5.64 -42.65 7.38
CA LEU A 13 5.57 -43.29 6.06
C LEU A 13 5.62 -44.82 6.16
N SER A 14 6.46 -45.37 7.05
CA SER A 14 6.57 -46.82 7.28
C SER A 14 5.38 -47.41 8.05
N ALA A 15 4.70 -46.63 8.88
CA ALA A 15 3.48 -47.05 9.57
C ALA A 15 2.25 -47.09 8.64
N ALA A 16 2.26 -46.32 7.54
CA ALA A 16 1.22 -46.38 6.50
C ALA A 16 1.38 -47.59 5.54
N SER A 17 2.53 -48.28 5.56
CA SER A 17 2.81 -49.46 4.70
C SER A 17 2.54 -50.84 5.35
N LEU A 18 2.03 -50.88 6.59
CA LEU A 18 1.57 -52.13 7.24
C LEU A 18 0.05 -52.00 7.50
N PRO A 19 -0.80 -52.28 6.49
CA PRO A 19 -1.26 -53.66 6.32
C PRO A 19 -1.52 -53.99 4.84
N LEU A 20 -0.56 -54.62 4.16
CA LEU A 20 -0.81 -55.26 2.86
C LEU A 20 0.05 -56.51 2.60
N VAL A 21 0.43 -57.23 3.67
CA VAL A 21 1.24 -58.47 3.58
C VAL A 21 0.56 -59.68 4.25
N LEU A 22 -0.67 -59.55 4.75
CA LEU A 22 -1.43 -60.70 5.24
C LEU A 22 -2.75 -60.79 4.49
N HIS A 23 -2.72 -61.44 3.32
CA HIS A 23 -3.75 -62.31 2.70
C HIS A 23 -3.49 -62.41 1.20
N ALA A 24 -2.60 -63.34 0.81
CA ALA A 24 -2.57 -63.91 -0.53
C ALA A 24 -2.06 -65.35 -0.41
N GLN A 25 -2.98 -66.29 -0.20
CA GLN A 25 -2.74 -67.70 -0.43
C GLN A 25 -3.30 -68.10 -1.79
N SER A 26 -2.47 -68.86 -2.50
CA SER A 26 -2.73 -69.77 -3.62
C SER A 26 -2.68 -69.23 -5.07
N LEU A 27 -1.88 -69.98 -5.86
CA LEU A 27 -1.78 -70.10 -7.33
C LEU A 27 -0.61 -69.37 -8.01
N PRO A 28 -0.02 -69.97 -9.07
CA PRO A 28 1.12 -70.88 -8.93
C PRO A 28 2.41 -70.29 -9.52
N ALA A 29 3.52 -70.93 -9.16
CA ALA A 29 4.84 -70.66 -9.66
C ALA A 29 4.90 -70.80 -11.19
N ASP A 30 5.43 -69.76 -11.85
CA ASP A 30 6.35 -69.95 -12.96
C ASP A 30 7.35 -68.79 -13.05
N SER A 31 8.56 -69.21 -13.35
CA SER A 31 9.85 -68.54 -13.23
C SER A 31 10.06 -67.32 -14.11
N VAL A 32 10.52 -66.21 -13.51
CA VAL A 32 11.52 -65.30 -14.14
C VAL A 32 12.43 -64.78 -13.02
N SER A 33 13.63 -65.33 -12.92
CA SER A 33 14.69 -64.82 -12.05
C SER A 33 15.40 -63.64 -12.72
N LEU A 34 15.32 -62.45 -12.14
CA LEU A 34 16.24 -61.35 -12.45
C LEU A 34 17.13 -61.11 -11.23
N LYS A 35 18.39 -61.51 -11.40
CA LYS A 35 19.50 -61.30 -10.47
C LYS A 35 19.69 -59.80 -10.23
N ALA A 36 19.84 -59.43 -8.97
CA ALA A 36 20.28 -58.11 -8.57
C ALA A 36 21.76 -57.93 -8.92
N ASP A 37 22.05 -57.15 -9.95
CA ASP A 37 23.39 -56.65 -10.23
C ASP A 37 23.69 -55.49 -9.28
N SER A 38 24.62 -55.74 -8.36
CA SER A 38 25.21 -54.73 -7.49
C SER A 38 26.41 -54.15 -8.21
N ASN A 39 26.21 -53.05 -8.95
CA ASN A 39 27.32 -52.24 -9.41
C ASN A 39 27.08 -50.75 -9.18
N SER A 40 28.00 -50.22 -8.39
CA SER A 40 28.20 -48.85 -7.97
C SER A 40 28.33 -47.84 -9.10
N LYS A 41 27.83 -46.62 -8.87
CA LYS A 41 28.59 -45.39 -9.15
C LYS A 41 28.13 -44.26 -8.22
N LYS A 42 29.03 -43.90 -7.30
CA LYS A 42 28.96 -42.68 -6.49
C LYS A 42 28.98 -41.48 -7.44
N LEU A 43 27.89 -40.73 -7.50
CA LEU A 43 27.87 -39.41 -8.13
C LEU A 43 28.18 -38.37 -7.06
N SER A 44 29.41 -37.85 -7.09
CA SER A 44 29.87 -36.75 -6.23
C SER A 44 29.33 -35.42 -6.77
N VAL A 45 28.57 -34.69 -5.95
CA VAL A 45 28.21 -33.29 -6.18
C VAL A 45 29.16 -32.41 -5.35
N PRO A 46 29.80 -31.37 -5.92
CA PRO A 46 30.79 -30.56 -5.23
C PRO A 46 30.14 -29.54 -4.26
N PRO A 47 30.78 -29.23 -3.11
CA PRO A 47 30.31 -28.18 -2.21
C PRO A 47 30.93 -26.83 -2.61
N VAL A 48 30.12 -25.92 -3.14
CA VAL A 48 30.45 -24.50 -3.26
C VAL A 48 29.41 -23.70 -2.48
N ALA A 49 29.88 -22.67 -1.77
CA ALA A 49 29.14 -21.73 -0.93
C ALA A 49 28.88 -22.16 0.54
N ASN A 50 29.95 -22.40 1.29
CA ASN A 50 29.94 -22.32 2.76
C ASN A 50 31.16 -21.51 3.29
N LYS A 51 31.38 -20.33 2.71
CA LYS A 51 32.42 -19.36 3.12
C LYS A 51 31.92 -17.92 3.03
N VAL A 52 30.96 -17.53 3.88
CA VAL A 52 30.74 -16.10 4.24
C VAL A 52 30.35 -15.92 5.72
N VAL A 53 29.87 -16.95 6.43
CA VAL A 53 29.25 -16.74 7.77
C VAL A 53 30.15 -17.11 8.97
N THR A 54 31.32 -17.73 8.76
CA THR A 54 32.20 -18.19 9.86
C THR A 54 33.37 -17.26 10.20
N GLY A 55 33.40 -16.03 9.65
CA GLY A 55 34.53 -15.09 9.79
C GLY A 55 34.38 -13.99 10.85
N LEU A 56 33.24 -13.87 11.54
CA LEU A 56 32.96 -12.70 12.41
C LEU A 56 32.69 -13.04 13.88
N GLN A 57 32.90 -14.30 14.29
CA GLN A 57 32.59 -14.75 15.65
C GLN A 57 33.81 -15.15 16.49
N ASN A 58 35.02 -15.14 15.92
CA ASN A 58 36.24 -15.65 16.57
C ASN A 58 37.40 -14.63 16.67
N SER A 59 37.11 -13.34 16.74
CA SER A 59 38.12 -12.35 17.12
C SER A 59 37.58 -11.44 18.22
N LEU A 60 37.90 -11.81 19.45
CA LEU A 60 38.19 -10.96 20.63
C LEU A 60 37.66 -11.60 21.90
N SER A 61 38.34 -12.67 22.33
CA SER A 61 38.34 -13.10 23.73
C SER A 61 39.78 -13.32 24.23
N ALA A 62 40.15 -12.44 25.17
CA ALA A 62 41.04 -12.65 26.34
C ALA A 62 42.58 -12.66 26.12
N PRO A 63 43.43 -12.53 27.19
CA PRO A 63 43.19 -12.12 28.59
C PRO A 63 44.25 -11.14 29.18
N ALA A 64 43.97 -10.50 30.34
CA ALA A 64 45.01 -10.17 31.32
C ALA A 64 44.48 -10.01 32.77
N LYS A 65 45.35 -10.37 33.72
CA LYS A 65 45.14 -10.81 35.11
C LYS A 65 44.78 -9.74 36.18
N GLN A 66 44.09 -10.25 37.21
CA GLN A 66 44.10 -9.97 38.66
C GLN A 66 45.05 -8.90 39.23
N ALA A 67 44.52 -8.00 40.09
CA ALA A 67 44.91 -7.85 41.51
C ALA A 67 43.97 -6.88 42.30
N ALA A 68 43.42 -7.41 43.39
CA ALA A 68 43.08 -6.85 44.72
C ALA A 68 42.54 -5.40 44.96
N ALA A 69 41.42 -5.36 45.71
CA ALA A 69 41.24 -4.73 47.03
C ALA A 69 40.13 -3.65 47.22
N LEU A 70 39.26 -3.98 48.19
CA LEU A 70 38.55 -3.14 49.17
C LEU A 70 37.30 -2.31 48.77
N LYS A 71 36.23 -2.54 49.57
CA LYS A 71 34.89 -1.91 49.60
C LYS A 71 34.97 -0.38 49.89
N PRO A 72 33.88 0.38 49.64
CA PRO A 72 32.84 0.51 50.67
C PRO A 72 31.42 0.23 50.14
N ALA A 73 30.64 -0.45 50.96
CA ALA A 73 29.23 -0.71 50.75
C ALA A 73 28.42 0.58 51.01
N ALA A 74 27.97 1.26 49.96
CA ALA A 74 26.90 2.27 50.03
C ALA A 74 26.36 2.63 48.64
N SER A 75 25.57 1.74 48.00
CA SER A 75 24.64 2.13 46.91
C SER A 75 23.63 1.04 46.51
N THR A 76 23.18 0.19 47.45
CA THR A 76 22.45 -1.05 47.13
C THR A 76 21.00 -0.85 46.67
N GLU A 77 20.43 0.35 46.76
CA GLU A 77 19.04 0.61 46.33
C GLU A 77 18.92 1.21 44.91
N ALA A 78 19.86 2.06 44.48
CA ALA A 78 19.85 2.61 43.11
C ALA A 78 20.13 1.54 42.04
N GLY A 79 20.87 0.48 42.39
CA GLY A 79 21.12 -0.68 41.51
C GLY A 79 19.88 -1.55 41.26
N LYS A 80 18.94 -1.63 42.22
CA LYS A 80 17.73 -2.46 42.09
C LYS A 80 16.70 -1.86 41.13
N VAL A 81 16.60 -0.53 41.07
CA VAL A 81 15.77 0.18 40.09
C VAL A 81 16.33 0.01 38.68
N LYS A 82 17.67 0.01 38.55
CA LYS A 82 18.39 -0.19 37.29
C LYS A 82 18.10 -1.56 36.66
N ASP A 83 18.01 -2.60 37.49
CA ASP A 83 17.69 -3.98 37.07
C ASP A 83 16.21 -4.20 36.74
N ALA A 84 15.29 -3.54 37.44
CA ALA A 84 13.86 -3.63 37.14
C ALA A 84 13.49 -2.87 35.85
N PHE A 85 14.12 -1.71 35.64
CA PHE A 85 13.94 -0.88 34.45
C PHE A 85 14.56 -1.53 33.20
N SER A 86 15.80 -2.04 33.28
CA SER A 86 16.42 -2.76 32.16
C SER A 86 15.63 -4.02 31.78
N LYS A 87 15.17 -4.80 32.77
CA LYS A 87 14.33 -6.00 32.54
C LYS A 87 12.95 -5.69 31.97
N SER A 88 12.38 -4.51 32.23
CA SER A 88 11.11 -4.10 31.61
C SER A 88 11.31 -3.61 30.17
N LEU A 89 12.43 -2.94 29.90
CA LEU A 89 12.80 -2.37 28.60
C LEU A 89 13.28 -3.39 27.57
N ASP A 90 13.97 -4.46 27.99
CA ASP A 90 14.44 -5.52 27.08
C ASP A 90 13.29 -6.24 26.34
N LYS A 91 12.04 -6.08 26.80
CA LYS A 91 10.85 -6.64 26.14
C LYS A 91 10.33 -5.80 24.96
N THR A 92 10.93 -4.64 24.67
CA THR A 92 10.29 -3.59 23.87
C THR A 92 11.10 -3.08 22.66
N LYS A 93 12.03 -3.86 22.10
CA LYS A 93 12.85 -3.45 20.94
C LYS A 93 12.14 -3.68 19.58
N PRO A 94 11.63 -2.65 18.88
CA PRO A 94 11.25 -2.79 17.48
C PRO A 94 12.47 -2.68 16.56
N GLY A 95 12.64 -3.63 15.65
CA GLY A 95 13.65 -3.56 14.59
C GLY A 95 13.34 -2.46 13.56
N LYS A 96 14.37 -1.80 13.01
CA LYS A 96 14.25 -0.82 11.90
C LYS A 96 13.72 -1.44 10.59
N LEU A 97 13.89 -2.75 10.47
CA LEU A 97 13.36 -3.59 9.42
C LEU A 97 12.74 -4.81 10.12
N SER A 98 11.43 -4.94 10.04
CA SER A 98 10.74 -6.17 10.44
C SER A 98 10.27 -6.88 9.18
N ILE A 99 10.59 -8.16 9.07
CA ILE A 99 10.22 -8.98 7.91
C ILE A 99 9.40 -10.12 8.47
N ASP A 100 8.08 -10.08 8.25
CA ASP A 100 7.16 -11.18 8.50
C ASP A 100 6.80 -11.86 7.20
N ILE A 101 7.73 -12.69 6.70
CA ILE A 101 7.53 -13.44 5.46
C ILE A 101 7.23 -14.89 5.78
N GLY A 102 6.21 -15.43 5.11
CA GLY A 102 5.87 -16.83 4.95
C GLY A 102 6.39 -17.32 3.61
N VAL A 103 7.28 -18.31 3.61
CA VAL A 103 7.55 -19.10 2.40
C VAL A 103 6.65 -20.33 2.44
N GLU A 104 5.85 -20.50 1.39
CA GLU A 104 4.97 -21.64 1.16
C GLU A 104 5.50 -22.43 -0.02
N GLU A 105 5.90 -23.67 0.20
CA GLU A 105 6.20 -24.60 -0.90
C GLU A 105 5.11 -25.66 -0.94
N GLY A 106 4.41 -25.73 -2.07
CA GLY A 106 3.35 -26.67 -2.38
C GLY A 106 3.81 -27.62 -3.48
N VAL A 107 4.28 -28.81 -3.09
CA VAL A 107 4.62 -29.87 -4.05
C VAL A 107 3.36 -30.67 -4.35
N ARG A 108 2.91 -30.65 -5.61
CA ARG A 108 1.71 -31.37 -6.10
C ARG A 108 2.13 -32.47 -7.05
N TYR A 109 1.79 -33.71 -6.74
CA TYR A 109 1.87 -34.79 -7.73
C TYR A 109 0.59 -34.82 -8.57
N GLN A 110 0.72 -34.58 -9.87
CA GLN A 110 -0.28 -34.78 -10.89
C GLN A 110 0.36 -35.58 -12.05
N PRO A 111 0.13 -36.89 -12.14
CA PRO A 111 0.67 -37.68 -13.24
C PRO A 111 0.08 -37.17 -14.56
N ALA A 112 0.94 -36.73 -15.48
CA ALA A 112 0.51 -36.28 -16.80
C ALA A 112 -0.11 -37.45 -17.57
N SER A 113 -1.34 -37.30 -18.04
CA SER A 113 -2.01 -38.25 -18.94
C SER A 113 -1.63 -37.92 -20.39
N GLY A 114 -0.44 -38.37 -20.81
CA GLY A 114 0.00 -38.23 -22.20
C GLY A 114 1.22 -39.08 -22.49
N THR A 115 1.27 -39.69 -23.67
CA THR A 115 2.24 -40.68 -24.19
C THR A 115 3.70 -40.25 -24.26
N SER A 116 4.11 -39.17 -23.58
CA SER A 116 5.51 -38.77 -23.46
C SER A 116 6.10 -39.28 -22.12
N PRO A 117 6.92 -40.35 -22.11
CA PRO A 117 7.35 -41.04 -20.88
C PRO A 117 8.36 -40.26 -20.02
N ALA A 118 8.65 -39.00 -20.31
CA ALA A 118 9.93 -38.40 -19.92
C ALA A 118 9.90 -37.41 -18.75
N PHE A 119 8.75 -37.04 -18.17
CA PHE A 119 8.74 -36.02 -17.11
C PHE A 119 7.95 -36.44 -15.86
N PRO A 120 8.57 -36.36 -14.67
CA PRO A 120 7.90 -36.69 -13.42
C PRO A 120 6.78 -35.67 -13.14
N GLY A 121 5.57 -36.17 -12.89
CA GLY A 121 4.34 -35.37 -12.68
C GLY A 121 4.30 -34.56 -11.38
N TRP A 122 5.41 -33.97 -10.95
CA TRP A 122 5.45 -33.12 -9.75
C TRP A 122 5.50 -31.64 -10.15
N ALA A 123 4.44 -30.89 -9.86
CA ALA A 123 4.42 -29.44 -9.96
C ALA A 123 4.83 -28.83 -8.61
N ASN A 124 5.78 -27.91 -8.62
CA ASN A 124 6.21 -27.21 -7.42
C ASN A 124 5.72 -25.76 -7.45
N VAL A 125 4.81 -25.43 -6.53
CA VAL A 125 4.26 -24.09 -6.35
C VAL A 125 4.94 -23.45 -5.14
N VAL A 126 5.84 -22.51 -5.38
CA VAL A 126 6.50 -21.69 -4.38
C VAL A 126 5.78 -20.35 -4.29
N GLY A 127 5.14 -20.11 -3.15
CA GLY A 127 4.61 -18.82 -2.73
C GLY A 127 5.50 -18.16 -1.69
N VAL A 128 5.69 -16.84 -1.78
CA VAL A 128 6.31 -16.04 -0.73
C VAL A 128 5.32 -14.95 -0.36
N ARG A 129 4.75 -15.00 0.84
CA ARG A 129 3.66 -14.12 1.29
C ARG A 129 4.00 -13.53 2.64
N GLY A 130 3.85 -12.23 2.84
CA GLY A 130 4.22 -11.63 4.11
C GLY A 130 4.06 -10.14 4.16
N VAL A 131 4.55 -9.54 5.25
CA VAL A 131 4.65 -8.11 5.48
C VAL A 131 6.11 -7.74 5.70
N VAL A 132 6.65 -6.88 4.86
CA VAL A 132 7.96 -6.25 5.06
C VAL A 132 7.71 -4.84 5.59
N GLN A 133 8.07 -4.60 6.85
CA GLN A 133 8.04 -3.29 7.46
C GLN A 133 9.40 -2.62 7.31
N ALA A 134 9.52 -1.73 6.33
CA ALA A 134 10.72 -0.91 6.12
C ALA A 134 10.45 0.53 6.53
N PHE A 135 11.33 1.14 7.33
CA PHE A 135 11.20 2.55 7.76
C PHE A 135 9.86 2.87 8.47
N GLY A 136 9.25 1.87 9.11
CA GLY A 136 7.94 1.99 9.75
C GLY A 136 6.75 1.92 8.80
N ILE A 137 6.95 1.52 7.55
CA ILE A 137 5.90 1.36 6.53
C ILE A 137 5.70 -0.13 6.27
N PRO A 138 4.52 -0.70 6.57
CA PRO A 138 4.22 -2.10 6.30
C PRO A 138 3.86 -2.28 4.81
N LEU A 139 4.64 -3.10 4.12
CA LEU A 139 4.42 -3.47 2.73
C LEU A 139 4.10 -4.96 2.68
N ASN A 140 2.88 -5.31 2.29
CA ASN A 140 2.53 -6.70 2.02
C ASN A 140 3.23 -7.14 0.74
N VAL A 141 3.88 -8.29 0.78
CA VAL A 141 4.54 -8.94 -0.36
C VAL A 141 3.79 -10.24 -0.62
N ASN A 142 3.38 -10.45 -1.87
CA ASN A 142 2.82 -11.72 -2.31
C ASN A 142 3.46 -12.08 -3.65
N PHE A 143 4.23 -13.15 -3.64
CA PHE A 143 4.80 -13.78 -4.80
C PHE A 143 4.21 -15.19 -4.89
N SER A 144 3.83 -15.61 -6.07
CA SER A 144 3.49 -16.99 -6.39
C SER A 144 4.02 -17.29 -7.77
N ASN A 145 4.76 -18.37 -7.92
CA ASN A 145 4.92 -18.95 -9.24
C ASN A 145 3.65 -19.78 -9.54
N ASP A 146 3.11 -19.69 -10.75
CA ASP A 146 2.03 -20.56 -11.20
C ASP A 146 2.54 -21.42 -12.35
N ARG A 147 3.57 -22.22 -12.07
CA ARG A 147 4.22 -23.06 -13.07
C ARG A 147 3.65 -24.47 -13.03
N THR A 148 2.92 -24.82 -14.08
CA THR A 148 2.85 -26.22 -14.54
C THR A 148 4.20 -26.56 -15.17
N THR A 149 4.62 -27.82 -15.07
CA THR A 149 5.93 -28.36 -15.48
C THR A 149 6.30 -28.19 -16.97
N PHE A 150 5.49 -27.51 -17.78
CA PHE A 150 5.59 -27.45 -19.24
C PHE A 150 6.42 -26.29 -19.81
N SER A 151 6.86 -25.31 -19.01
CA SER A 151 7.69 -24.20 -19.51
C SER A 151 8.92 -23.99 -18.62
N GLY A 152 10.11 -24.04 -19.22
CA GLY A 152 11.39 -23.95 -18.53
C GLY A 152 11.61 -22.65 -17.75
N LEU A 153 12.78 -22.54 -17.11
CA LEU A 153 13.14 -21.44 -16.19
C LEU A 153 13.22 -20.02 -16.79
N ASN A 154 12.93 -19.83 -18.08
CA ASN A 154 13.03 -18.53 -18.73
C ASN A 154 11.75 -17.69 -18.53
N GLY A 155 11.89 -16.57 -17.82
CA GLY A 155 10.95 -15.45 -17.81
C GLY A 155 10.14 -15.29 -16.51
N LEU A 156 10.19 -14.07 -15.96
CA LEU A 156 9.29 -13.53 -14.93
C LEU A 156 7.81 -13.43 -15.40
N THR A 157 7.49 -13.87 -16.62
CA THR A 157 6.23 -13.65 -17.33
C THR A 157 5.03 -14.39 -16.73
N ASN A 158 5.25 -15.48 -15.98
CA ASN A 158 4.18 -16.27 -15.35
C ASN A 158 4.21 -16.23 -13.81
N ASN A 159 4.90 -15.24 -13.22
CA ASN A 159 4.91 -15.07 -11.77
C ASN A 159 3.90 -14.00 -11.37
N LEU A 160 3.03 -14.34 -10.42
CA LEU A 160 2.15 -13.37 -9.78
C LEU A 160 2.92 -12.72 -8.65
N PHE A 161 3.38 -11.50 -8.88
CA PHE A 161 4.07 -10.70 -7.90
C PHE A 161 3.22 -9.48 -7.52
N LYS A 162 3.06 -9.19 -6.22
CA LYS A 162 2.29 -8.05 -5.71
C LYS A 162 2.97 -7.46 -4.48
N PHE A 163 3.25 -6.16 -4.53
CA PHE A 163 3.44 -5.32 -3.33
C PHE A 163 2.13 -4.57 -3.05
N ASP A 164 1.72 -4.51 -1.78
CA ASP A 164 0.51 -3.80 -1.36
C ASP A 164 0.74 -3.06 -0.03
N PHE A 165 0.51 -1.76 0.00
CA PHE A 165 0.49 -0.96 1.23
C PHE A 165 -0.91 -0.95 1.84
N ASP A 166 -1.04 -1.46 3.07
CA ASP A 166 -2.28 -1.39 3.83
C ASP A 166 -2.21 -0.24 4.87
N PRO A 167 -2.95 0.87 4.68
CA PRO A 167 -2.98 1.98 5.64
C PRO A 167 -3.56 1.56 7.00
N ARG A 168 -4.35 0.49 7.08
CA ARG A 168 -4.88 -0.04 8.36
C ARG A 168 -3.77 -0.69 9.17
N GLN A 169 -2.87 -1.43 8.53
CA GLN A 169 -1.67 -1.94 9.20
C GLN A 169 -0.77 -0.80 9.65
N PHE A 170 -0.57 0.21 8.80
CA PHE A 170 0.23 1.39 9.14
C PHE A 170 -0.35 2.16 10.34
N THR A 171 -1.66 2.41 10.35
CA THR A 171 -2.36 3.03 11.50
C THR A 171 -2.37 2.13 12.74
N GLY A 172 -2.46 0.81 12.56
CA GLY A 172 -2.35 -0.17 13.64
C GLY A 172 -0.99 -0.15 14.34
N MET A 173 0.09 0.12 13.61
CA MET A 173 1.43 0.28 14.20
C MET A 173 1.48 1.44 15.20
N PHE A 174 0.84 2.58 14.90
CA PHE A 174 0.77 3.70 15.85
C PHE A 174 -0.03 3.35 17.11
N LYS A 175 -1.05 2.49 17.01
CA LYS A 175 -1.75 1.98 18.20
C LYS A 175 -0.82 1.14 19.08
N SER A 176 0.05 0.33 18.46
CA SER A 176 1.08 -0.41 19.18
C SER A 176 2.09 0.51 19.86
N ASP A 177 2.54 1.57 19.18
CA ASP A 177 3.46 2.57 19.76
C ASP A 177 2.82 3.32 20.94
N LEU A 178 1.54 3.68 20.81
CA LEU A 178 0.78 4.34 21.87
C LEU A 178 0.61 3.40 23.08
N GLN A 179 0.30 2.12 22.83
CA GLN A 179 0.24 1.12 23.89
C GLN A 179 1.60 0.94 24.57
N GLN A 180 2.69 0.90 23.80
CA GLN A 180 4.05 0.85 24.33
C GLN A 180 4.35 2.07 25.22
N TYR A 181 3.92 3.27 24.83
CA TYR A 181 4.02 4.47 25.68
C TYR A 181 3.24 4.29 26.99
N TYR A 182 2.00 3.81 26.95
CA TYR A 182 1.21 3.57 28.17
C TYR A 182 1.83 2.48 29.06
N ASP A 183 2.38 1.43 28.48
CA ASP A 183 3.03 0.34 29.21
C ASP A 183 4.33 0.84 29.87
N LEU A 184 5.15 1.62 29.16
CA LEU A 184 6.33 2.29 29.71
C LEU A 184 5.93 3.27 30.82
N ARG A 185 4.90 4.08 30.60
CA ARG A 185 4.35 4.97 31.62
C ARG A 185 3.94 4.21 32.88
N ARG A 186 3.20 3.11 32.73
CA ARG A 186 2.72 2.31 33.86
C ARG A 186 3.83 1.59 34.59
N THR A 187 4.74 0.95 33.85
CA THR A 187 5.73 0.01 34.42
C THR A 187 7.08 0.66 34.68
N ALA A 188 7.62 1.39 33.70
CA ALA A 188 8.97 1.92 33.73
C ALA A 188 9.02 3.32 34.38
N PHE A 189 8.02 4.15 34.14
CA PHE A 189 7.95 5.53 34.65
C PHE A 189 7.14 5.65 35.95
N GLY A 190 6.57 4.56 36.47
CA GLY A 190 5.81 4.56 37.72
C GLY A 190 4.55 5.43 37.68
N GLY A 191 3.87 5.49 36.54
CA GLY A 191 2.69 6.32 36.28
C GLY A 191 3.01 7.73 35.79
N LEU A 192 4.27 8.16 35.88
CA LEU A 192 4.73 9.47 35.41
C LEU A 192 4.89 9.48 33.89
N ASP A 193 4.70 10.66 33.30
CA ASP A 193 5.13 10.93 31.93
C ASP A 193 6.67 10.93 31.83
N MET A 194 7.21 10.97 30.60
CA MET A 194 8.66 10.88 30.41
C MET A 194 9.39 12.07 31.05
N ALA A 195 8.79 13.26 30.98
CA ALA A 195 9.29 14.46 31.64
C ALA A 195 9.26 14.31 33.17
N GLY A 196 8.15 13.85 33.75
CA GLY A 196 8.00 13.65 35.19
C GLY A 196 8.95 12.59 35.72
N TYR A 197 9.15 11.48 34.99
CA TYR A 197 10.14 10.46 35.34
C TYR A 197 11.57 11.03 35.29
N THR A 198 11.93 11.71 34.19
CA THR A 198 13.25 12.32 34.03
C THR A 198 13.52 13.32 35.15
N ARG A 199 12.55 14.18 35.46
CA ARG A 199 12.60 15.12 36.58
C ARG A 199 12.80 14.41 37.91
N LYS A 200 12.04 13.34 38.19
CA LYS A 200 12.15 12.58 39.43
C LYS A 200 13.55 11.99 39.58
N VAL A 201 14.05 11.28 38.57
CA VAL A 201 15.39 10.68 38.59
C VAL A 201 16.47 11.76 38.74
N LEU A 202 16.33 12.87 38.02
CA LEU A 202 17.25 14.01 38.11
C LEU A 202 17.29 14.60 39.53
N MET A 203 16.13 14.84 40.13
CA MET A 203 16.02 15.41 41.48
C MET A 203 16.49 14.44 42.56
N ASP A 204 16.21 13.14 42.41
CA ASP A 204 16.69 12.11 43.33
C ASP A 204 18.21 11.99 43.27
N GLN A 205 18.80 12.08 42.06
CA GLN A 205 20.25 12.05 41.89
C GLN A 205 20.90 13.31 42.48
N LEU A 206 20.36 14.50 42.20
CA LEU A 206 20.85 15.76 42.79
C LEU A 206 20.76 15.74 44.32
N LYS A 207 19.67 15.22 44.91
CA LYS A 207 19.53 15.05 46.37
C LYS A 207 20.53 14.05 46.95
N SER A 208 20.79 12.95 46.23
CA SER A 208 21.77 11.94 46.67
C SER A 208 23.20 12.46 46.64
N GLU A 209 23.51 13.34 45.67
CA GLU A 209 24.80 14.04 45.58
C GLU A 209 24.89 15.16 46.64
N GLN A 210 23.79 15.83 46.95
CA GLN A 210 23.67 16.83 48.04
C GLN A 210 23.87 16.22 49.43
N GLY A 211 23.56 14.93 49.64
CA GLY A 211 23.91 14.22 50.88
C GLY A 211 25.42 14.15 51.17
N LYS A 212 26.27 14.41 50.17
CA LYS A 212 27.73 14.54 50.29
C LYS A 212 28.22 16.00 50.21
N LEU A 213 27.30 16.94 49.99
CA LEU A 213 27.51 18.38 49.80
C LEU A 213 26.44 19.11 50.62
N ALA A 214 26.46 18.88 51.93
CA ALA A 214 25.49 19.47 52.85
C ALA A 214 25.73 20.97 52.96
N GLY A 215 24.81 21.74 52.37
CA GLY A 215 24.74 23.19 52.51
C GLY A 215 24.65 23.87 51.15
N SER A 216 23.43 24.28 50.81
CA SER A 216 23.04 25.20 49.75
C SER A 216 22.71 24.65 48.35
N ILE A 217 21.41 24.46 48.12
CA ILE A 217 20.84 24.69 46.79
C ILE A 217 20.82 26.21 46.59
N HIS A 218 21.96 26.79 46.18
CA HIS A 218 22.08 28.25 46.03
C HIS A 218 21.41 28.82 44.78
N ASP A 219 20.90 27.98 43.88
CA ASP A 219 20.23 28.45 42.66
C ASP A 219 18.77 27.99 42.59
N ALA A 220 17.91 28.75 43.29
CA ALA A 220 16.45 28.58 43.23
C ALA A 220 15.95 28.58 41.77
N ALA A 221 16.65 29.29 40.88
CA ALA A 221 16.42 29.37 39.45
C ALA A 221 16.53 28.03 38.75
N LEU A 222 17.68 27.36 38.91
CA LEU A 222 18.00 26.11 38.24
C LEU A 222 17.03 25.03 38.72
N THR A 223 16.73 25.04 40.02
CA THR A 223 15.75 24.13 40.62
C THR A 223 14.34 24.40 40.09
N LYS A 224 13.94 25.67 39.95
CA LYS A 224 12.64 26.07 39.37
C LYS A 224 12.54 25.68 37.89
N TYR A 225 13.62 25.85 37.13
CA TYR A 225 13.70 25.47 35.72
C TYR A 225 13.59 23.96 35.53
N LEU A 226 14.38 23.18 36.27
CA LEU A 226 14.34 21.72 36.23
C LEU A 226 13.05 21.14 36.84
N ASN A 227 12.35 21.90 37.68
CA ASN A 227 11.04 21.53 38.18
C ASN A 227 9.90 21.77 37.17
N ASN A 228 10.14 22.52 36.09
CA ASN A 228 9.15 22.75 35.05
C ASN A 228 9.16 21.59 34.03
N PRO A 229 8.07 20.82 33.89
CA PRO A 229 7.99 19.72 32.94
C PRO A 229 8.21 20.14 31.48
N ALA A 230 7.77 21.35 31.11
CA ALA A 230 7.94 21.86 29.75
C ALA A 230 9.42 22.06 29.40
N GLU A 231 10.22 22.48 30.38
CA GLU A 231 11.65 22.71 30.19
C GLU A 231 12.43 21.39 30.16
N ILE A 232 12.06 20.40 31.00
CA ILE A 232 12.62 19.04 30.90
C ILE A 232 12.37 18.45 29.51
N ASN A 233 11.17 18.64 28.96
CA ASN A 233 10.86 18.24 27.58
C ASN A 233 11.74 18.95 26.54
N ASN A 234 12.06 20.24 26.73
CA ASN A 234 13.00 20.95 25.87
C ASN A 234 14.40 20.35 25.98
N LEU A 235 14.89 20.08 27.19
CA LEU A 235 16.22 19.51 27.43
C LEU A 235 16.38 18.10 26.83
N LEU A 236 15.33 17.27 26.88
CA LEU A 236 15.34 15.92 26.29
C LEU A 236 15.50 15.94 24.75
N ASN A 237 15.15 17.04 24.08
CA ASN A 237 15.37 17.22 22.64
C ASN A 237 16.81 17.65 22.29
N LEU A 238 17.58 18.14 23.25
CA LEU A 238 18.92 18.67 23.03
C LEU A 238 20.00 17.56 23.14
N ASN A 239 21.19 17.83 22.60
CA ASN A 239 22.39 17.05 22.89
C ASN A 239 23.06 17.53 24.20
N GLU A 240 24.05 16.81 24.72
CA GLU A 240 24.65 17.11 26.02
C GLU A 240 25.21 18.54 26.11
N ASP A 241 25.92 19.00 25.08
CA ASP A 241 26.51 20.34 25.05
C ASP A 241 25.45 21.44 25.02
N GLN A 242 24.38 21.24 24.25
CA GLN A 242 23.24 22.15 24.21
C GLN A 242 22.49 22.18 25.54
N ILE A 243 22.37 21.05 26.25
CA ILE A 243 21.80 21.01 27.61
C ILE A 243 22.68 21.84 28.55
N ARG A 244 24.00 21.64 28.53
CA ARG A 244 24.95 22.41 29.35
C ARG A 244 24.83 23.90 29.07
N GLN A 245 24.85 24.30 27.80
CA GLN A 245 24.70 25.70 27.38
C GLN A 245 23.38 26.30 27.87
N LYS A 246 22.26 25.57 27.72
CA LYS A 246 20.94 26.05 28.13
C LYS A 246 20.83 26.21 29.64
N LEU A 247 21.29 25.23 30.41
CA LEU A 247 21.29 25.29 31.88
C LEU A 247 22.23 26.38 32.40
N THR A 248 23.38 26.57 31.77
CA THR A 248 24.32 27.67 32.08
C THR A 248 23.69 29.04 31.82
N ALA A 249 22.95 29.19 30.73
CA ALA A 249 22.23 30.43 30.42
C ALA A 249 21.17 30.75 31.49
N VAL A 250 20.39 29.74 31.91
CA VAL A 250 19.36 29.89 32.95
C VAL A 250 19.97 30.30 34.29
N ALA A 251 21.06 29.64 34.71
CA ALA A 251 21.75 29.98 35.95
C ALA A 251 22.35 31.40 35.91
N ARG A 252 22.86 31.84 34.76
CA ARG A 252 23.36 33.22 34.57
C ARG A 252 22.26 34.27 34.62
N GLU A 253 21.08 33.99 34.06
CA GLU A 253 19.97 34.95 34.07
C GLU A 253 19.44 35.24 35.47
N GLU A 254 19.48 34.28 36.39
CA GLU A 254 19.07 34.51 37.77
C GLU A 254 20.17 35.04 38.67
N ALA A 255 21.45 34.72 38.40
CA ALA A 255 22.57 35.42 39.05
C ALA A 255 22.48 36.95 38.85
N LYS A 256 21.89 37.41 37.73
CA LYS A 256 21.61 38.83 37.46
C LYS A 256 20.44 39.42 38.25
N LYS A 257 19.57 38.59 38.86
CA LYS A 257 18.37 39.01 39.62
C LYS A 257 18.55 38.99 41.15
N GLY A 258 19.69 38.49 41.65
CA GLY A 258 20.05 38.56 43.07
C GLY A 258 20.18 40.01 43.57
N PRO A 259 20.26 40.25 44.90
CA PRO A 259 20.17 41.58 45.49
C PRO A 259 21.43 42.41 45.22
N VAL A 260 21.56 42.92 43.99
CA VAL A 260 22.44 44.06 43.66
C VAL A 260 21.74 45.35 44.14
N LYS A 261 21.31 45.38 45.41
CA LYS A 261 20.72 46.56 46.06
C LYS A 261 21.74 47.44 46.77
N GLN A 262 23.04 47.15 46.65
CA GLN A 262 24.10 48.00 47.24
C GLN A 262 25.11 48.57 46.23
N LEU A 263 25.11 48.15 44.96
CA LEU A 263 25.97 48.79 43.94
C LEU A 263 25.29 49.92 43.15
N ASN A 264 23.95 49.97 43.12
CA ASN A 264 23.24 51.06 42.45
C ASN A 264 23.40 52.43 43.14
N ASN A 265 23.90 52.48 44.39
CA ASN A 265 24.17 53.74 45.09
C ASN A 265 25.61 54.27 44.89
N ILE A 266 26.52 53.48 44.32
CA ILE A 266 27.88 53.94 44.01
C ILE A 266 27.98 54.34 42.53
N ASP A 267 27.24 53.67 41.64
CA ASP A 267 27.23 54.02 40.22
C ASP A 267 26.35 55.24 39.89
N GLN A 268 25.33 55.56 40.70
CA GLN A 268 24.58 56.82 40.53
C GLN A 268 25.39 58.06 40.95
N ALA A 269 26.40 57.92 41.81
CA ALA A 269 27.30 59.02 42.17
C ALA A 269 28.37 59.31 41.09
N ASN A 270 28.78 58.29 40.32
CA ASN A 270 29.80 58.43 39.29
C ASN A 270 29.23 58.64 37.87
N SER A 271 27.96 58.31 37.63
CA SER A 271 27.30 58.54 36.33
C SER A 271 26.77 59.96 36.16
N ALA A 272 26.43 60.65 37.26
CA ALA A 272 25.88 62.01 37.21
C ALA A 272 26.93 63.07 36.84
N SER A 273 28.20 62.86 37.20
CA SER A 273 29.33 63.76 36.90
C SER A 273 29.99 63.50 35.54
N ALA A 274 29.82 62.30 34.96
CA ALA A 274 30.29 62.02 33.59
C ALA A 274 29.29 62.46 32.50
N LEU A 275 27.98 62.46 32.80
CA LEU A 275 26.95 62.90 31.83
C LEU A 275 26.79 64.42 31.73
N THR A 276 27.21 65.20 32.73
CA THR A 276 27.27 66.68 32.63
C THR A 276 28.46 67.15 31.80
N GLY A 277 29.52 66.34 31.66
CA GLY A 277 30.67 66.64 30.81
C GLY A 277 30.44 66.41 29.32
N LEU A 278 29.58 65.46 28.94
CA LEU A 278 29.31 65.15 27.53
C LEU A 278 28.07 65.84 26.95
N ALA A 279 27.11 66.23 27.80
CA ALA A 279 25.90 66.96 27.36
C ALA A 279 26.20 68.40 26.89
N ASN A 280 27.36 68.96 27.25
CA ASN A 280 27.78 70.32 26.85
C ASN A 280 28.69 70.40 25.61
N GLN A 281 29.00 69.27 24.95
CA GLN A 281 29.75 69.30 23.68
C GLN A 281 28.94 68.89 22.45
N THR A 282 27.61 68.71 22.59
CA THR A 282 26.71 68.40 21.46
C THR A 282 25.63 69.48 21.29
N ALA A 283 26.00 70.73 21.53
CA ALA A 283 25.17 71.89 21.23
C ALA A 283 26.03 73.02 20.67
N GLN A 284 26.64 72.80 19.50
CA GLN A 284 26.96 73.86 18.55
C GLN A 284 27.27 73.25 17.19
N GLY A 285 26.44 73.61 16.21
CA GLY A 285 26.87 74.17 14.94
C GLY A 285 27.80 73.37 14.02
N GLU A 286 27.27 73.11 12.82
CA GLU A 286 27.98 73.32 11.55
C GLU A 286 28.95 72.24 11.04
N LEU A 287 28.39 71.36 10.20
CA LEU A 287 28.66 71.36 8.75
C LEU A 287 29.89 72.17 8.30
N LYS A 288 30.96 71.50 7.86
CA LYS A 288 31.45 71.49 6.47
C LYS A 288 32.87 70.92 6.36
N SER A 289 33.11 70.31 5.19
CA SER A 289 34.40 70.05 4.53
C SER A 289 35.39 69.11 5.22
N GLY A 290 35.60 67.93 4.64
CA GLY A 290 36.76 67.11 5.00
C GLY A 290 36.72 65.62 4.65
N LEU A 291 35.88 65.15 3.73
CA LEU A 291 36.07 63.85 3.09
C LEU A 291 36.47 64.10 1.64
N SER A 292 37.78 64.11 1.41
CA SER A 292 38.39 64.13 0.09
C SER A 292 38.01 62.85 -0.67
N LYS A 293 37.78 63.04 -1.97
CA LYS A 293 37.21 62.11 -2.96
C LYS A 293 38.14 60.96 -3.38
N GLU A 294 39.17 60.62 -2.60
CA GLU A 294 40.25 59.72 -3.08
C GLU A 294 40.28 58.32 -2.44
N GLY A 295 39.41 58.02 -1.48
CA GLY A 295 39.36 56.67 -0.85
C GLY A 295 38.31 55.70 -1.40
N LEU A 296 37.41 56.14 -2.29
CA LEU A 296 36.23 55.37 -2.72
C LEU A 296 36.30 54.83 -4.16
N ASN A 297 37.39 55.09 -4.89
CA ASN A 297 37.53 54.69 -6.30
C ASN A 297 38.30 53.37 -6.50
N ASN A 298 38.62 52.62 -5.44
CA ASN A 298 39.39 51.37 -5.54
C ASN A 298 38.66 50.15 -4.97
N ILE A 299 37.34 50.11 -5.04
CA ILE A 299 36.57 48.88 -4.86
C ILE A 299 35.96 48.53 -6.21
N ASP A 300 36.57 47.57 -6.89
CA ASP A 300 36.03 46.95 -8.10
C ASP A 300 34.63 46.41 -7.81
N PRO A 301 33.57 46.85 -8.51
CA PRO A 301 32.25 46.22 -8.40
C PRO A 301 32.30 44.85 -9.08
N LEU A 302 32.45 43.79 -8.28
CA LEU A 302 32.22 42.42 -8.71
C LEU A 302 30.83 42.32 -9.36
N HIS A 303 30.81 41.93 -10.64
CA HIS A 303 29.63 41.83 -11.49
C HIS A 303 28.50 40.99 -10.83
N PRO A 304 27.29 41.55 -10.60
CA PRO A 304 26.17 40.84 -9.96
C PRO A 304 25.63 39.66 -10.79
N VAL A 305 26.00 39.58 -12.08
CA VAL A 305 25.56 38.52 -13.01
C VAL A 305 26.18 37.15 -12.66
N ALA A 306 27.38 37.13 -12.07
CA ALA A 306 28.06 35.88 -11.73
C ALA A 306 27.41 35.12 -10.55
N GLY A 307 26.80 35.85 -9.60
CA GLY A 307 26.07 35.26 -8.46
C GLY A 307 24.77 34.56 -8.88
N LEU A 308 24.03 35.16 -9.82
CA LEU A 308 22.78 34.62 -10.36
C LEU A 308 22.98 33.34 -11.17
N GLU A 309 24.05 33.23 -11.98
CA GLU A 309 24.36 31.99 -12.72
C GLU A 309 24.77 30.83 -11.78
N ALA A 310 25.45 31.13 -10.68
CA ALA A 310 25.87 30.13 -9.70
C ALA A 310 24.69 29.56 -8.90
N ASN A 311 23.71 30.39 -8.53
CA ASN A 311 22.52 29.97 -7.80
C ASN A 311 21.49 29.23 -8.69
N ALA A 312 21.38 29.59 -9.97
CA ALA A 312 20.51 28.90 -10.93
C ALA A 312 20.94 27.44 -11.16
N LYS A 313 22.24 27.15 -11.14
CA LYS A 313 22.78 25.77 -11.21
C LYS A 313 22.42 24.90 -10.01
N GLY A 314 22.08 25.49 -8.86
CA GLY A 314 21.82 24.76 -7.62
C GLY A 314 20.35 24.42 -7.35
N LYS A 315 19.39 25.12 -7.98
CA LYS A 315 17.95 25.00 -7.63
C LYS A 315 16.96 24.91 -8.79
N LEU A 316 17.36 25.22 -10.03
CA LEU A 316 16.47 25.15 -11.21
C LEU A 316 16.95 24.03 -12.15
N ALA A 317 16.07 23.09 -12.49
CA ALA A 317 16.41 21.97 -13.37
C ALA A 317 16.25 22.36 -14.85
N GLY A 318 17.28 22.09 -15.67
CA GLY A 318 17.18 22.05 -17.13
C GLY A 318 16.68 23.34 -17.81
N GLU A 319 15.69 23.21 -18.70
CA GLU A 319 15.21 24.25 -19.62
C GLU A 319 14.89 25.59 -18.97
N GLN A 320 14.45 25.62 -17.71
CA GLN A 320 14.18 26.85 -16.96
C GLN A 320 15.46 27.68 -16.70
N ALA A 321 16.58 27.02 -16.41
CA ALA A 321 17.87 27.70 -16.25
C ALA A 321 18.40 28.24 -17.59
N SER A 322 18.13 27.54 -18.70
CA SER A 322 18.49 27.96 -20.05
C SER A 322 17.67 29.16 -20.53
N ALA A 323 16.36 29.16 -20.27
CA ALA A 323 15.47 30.28 -20.56
C ALA A 323 15.82 31.53 -19.73
N LEU A 324 16.10 31.34 -18.42
CA LEU A 324 16.55 32.43 -17.55
C LEU A 324 17.89 33.01 -18.03
N LYS A 325 18.83 32.16 -18.46
CA LYS A 325 20.12 32.60 -19.02
C LYS A 325 19.95 33.42 -20.30
N LYS A 326 19.03 33.04 -21.19
CA LYS A 326 18.72 33.84 -22.40
C LYS A 326 18.10 35.19 -22.06
N ILE A 327 17.17 35.24 -21.09
CA ILE A 327 16.52 36.49 -20.66
C ILE A 327 17.52 37.42 -19.97
N LEU A 328 18.39 36.89 -19.10
CA LEU A 328 19.42 37.67 -18.41
C LEU A 328 20.54 38.15 -19.36
N ALA A 329 20.74 37.49 -20.50
CA ALA A 329 21.72 37.90 -21.50
C ALA A 329 21.20 38.99 -22.46
N GLU A 330 19.91 39.36 -22.39
CA GLU A 330 19.30 40.37 -23.27
C GLU A 330 19.90 41.77 -23.00
N PRO A 331 20.62 42.38 -23.96
CA PRO A 331 21.33 43.65 -23.74
C PRO A 331 20.43 44.80 -23.29
N ALA A 332 19.18 44.84 -23.79
CA ALA A 332 18.20 45.87 -23.43
C ALA A 332 17.77 45.80 -21.95
N LEU A 333 17.90 44.63 -21.30
CA LEU A 333 17.55 44.44 -19.89
C LEU A 333 18.73 44.73 -18.94
N GLN A 334 19.97 44.72 -19.43
CA GLN A 334 21.16 44.94 -18.61
C GLN A 334 21.11 46.26 -17.81
N PRO A 335 20.73 47.42 -18.39
CA PRO A 335 20.65 48.67 -17.62
C PRO A 335 19.61 48.64 -16.50
N TYR A 336 18.59 47.79 -16.58
CA TYR A 336 17.57 47.64 -15.54
C TYR A 336 17.99 46.64 -14.46
N LEU A 337 18.90 45.72 -14.78
CA LEU A 337 19.44 44.72 -13.85
C LEU A 337 20.66 45.23 -13.08
N THR A 338 21.43 46.15 -13.67
CA THR A 338 22.65 46.69 -13.05
C THR A 338 22.44 48.02 -12.33
N ASP A 339 21.37 48.77 -12.63
CA ASP A 339 21.03 50.03 -11.95
C ASP A 339 20.01 49.79 -10.81
N PRO A 340 20.41 49.95 -9.54
CA PRO A 340 19.53 49.72 -8.40
C PRO A 340 18.27 50.59 -8.39
N ALA A 341 18.31 51.79 -8.97
CA ALA A 341 17.16 52.69 -9.01
C ALA A 341 16.10 52.18 -9.99
N LYS A 342 16.51 51.68 -11.16
CA LYS A 342 15.62 51.09 -12.17
C LYS A 342 15.08 49.73 -11.74
N LEU A 343 15.86 48.95 -11.01
CA LEU A 343 15.42 47.67 -10.44
C LEU A 343 14.31 47.87 -9.39
N LYS A 344 14.43 48.92 -8.54
CA LYS A 344 13.37 49.33 -7.61
C LYS A 344 12.12 49.87 -8.32
N GLU A 345 12.25 50.42 -9.52
CA GLU A 345 11.11 50.83 -10.35
C GLU A 345 10.32 49.62 -10.85
N LEU A 346 11.01 48.52 -11.21
CA LEU A 346 10.36 47.27 -11.64
C LEU A 346 9.63 46.55 -10.50
N GLN A 347 10.11 46.66 -9.25
CA GLN A 347 9.45 46.09 -8.08
C GLN A 347 8.09 46.70 -7.74
N LYS A 348 7.87 47.97 -8.10
CA LYS A 348 6.62 48.68 -7.80
C LYS A 348 5.48 48.28 -8.73
N LEU A 349 5.77 47.50 -9.76
CA LEU A 349 4.82 47.07 -10.78
C LEU A 349 4.22 45.72 -10.38
N ASP A 350 2.92 45.58 -10.56
CA ASP A 350 2.28 44.27 -10.43
C ASP A 350 2.72 43.32 -11.55
N LYS A 351 2.35 42.03 -11.44
CA LYS A 351 2.77 41.00 -12.38
C LYS A 351 2.42 41.32 -13.84
N GLN A 352 1.27 41.95 -14.11
CA GLN A 352 0.85 42.28 -15.48
C GLN A 352 1.61 43.50 -15.99
N GLN A 353 1.77 44.53 -15.15
CA GLN A 353 2.53 45.74 -15.48
C GLN A 353 4.01 45.46 -15.72
N LEU A 354 4.61 44.56 -14.93
CA LEU A 354 6.00 44.13 -15.08
C LEU A 354 6.20 43.44 -16.43
N MET A 355 5.32 42.51 -16.80
CA MET A 355 5.40 41.81 -18.09
C MET A 355 5.19 42.77 -19.27
N GLN A 356 4.30 43.75 -19.14
CA GLN A 356 4.07 44.74 -20.19
C GLN A 356 5.27 45.69 -20.35
N LYS A 357 5.91 46.09 -19.24
CA LYS A 357 7.11 46.94 -19.29
C LYS A 357 8.33 46.20 -19.82
N LEU A 358 8.52 44.92 -19.46
CA LEU A 358 9.59 44.07 -20.02
C LEU A 358 9.41 43.86 -21.53
N ARG A 359 8.18 43.66 -22.01
CA ARG A 359 7.86 43.62 -23.46
C ARG A 359 8.13 44.96 -24.14
N ALA A 360 7.78 46.07 -23.50
CA ALA A 360 8.05 47.40 -24.05
C ALA A 360 9.55 47.71 -24.14
N ILE A 361 10.36 47.28 -23.16
CA ILE A 361 11.82 47.44 -23.16
C ILE A 361 12.46 46.62 -24.29
N THR A 362 12.03 45.36 -24.46
CA THR A 362 12.55 44.48 -25.52
C THR A 362 12.10 44.88 -26.93
N GLN A 363 10.96 45.57 -27.08
CA GLN A 363 10.47 46.06 -28.38
C GLN A 363 11.06 47.42 -28.80
N LYS A 364 11.65 48.20 -27.89
CA LYS A 364 12.04 49.59 -28.16
C LYS A 364 13.35 49.74 -28.96
N ASP A 365 14.15 48.68 -29.08
CA ASP A 365 15.46 48.71 -29.77
C ASP A 365 15.47 48.15 -31.20
N VAL A 366 14.31 47.87 -31.81
CA VAL A 366 14.24 47.50 -33.24
C VAL A 366 13.94 48.73 -34.11
N LYS A 367 14.96 49.56 -34.33
CA LYS A 367 15.07 50.49 -35.47
C LYS A 367 16.51 50.39 -35.97
N THR A 368 16.84 49.69 -37.06
CA THR A 368 16.89 50.10 -38.51
C THR A 368 17.71 49.00 -39.24
N PRO A 369 17.97 48.98 -40.57
CA PRO A 369 17.22 49.38 -41.78
C PRO A 369 16.88 48.16 -42.71
N GLN A 370 16.00 48.39 -43.68
CA GLN A 370 15.64 47.43 -44.73
C GLN A 370 16.84 47.07 -45.62
N ASN A 371 16.90 45.79 -46.04
CA ASN A 371 17.81 45.14 -47.00
C ASN A 371 19.06 44.41 -46.44
N ALA A 372 18.84 43.23 -45.86
CA ALA A 372 19.66 42.03 -46.07
C ALA A 372 18.94 40.78 -45.52
N LYS A 373 19.16 39.63 -46.16
CA LYS A 373 18.57 38.31 -45.88
C LYS A 373 18.42 37.99 -44.38
N ALA A 374 17.21 37.57 -44.00
CA ALA A 374 16.84 37.16 -42.65
C ALA A 374 17.61 35.91 -42.17
N PRO A 375 18.26 35.94 -41.00
CA PRO A 375 18.49 34.76 -40.17
C PRO A 375 17.30 34.53 -39.22
N ALA A 376 17.13 33.29 -38.79
CA ALA A 376 15.99 32.78 -38.04
C ALA A 376 15.54 33.67 -36.87
N VAL A 377 14.27 34.09 -36.92
CA VAL A 377 13.55 34.70 -35.80
C VAL A 377 13.37 33.61 -34.74
N VAL A 378 14.00 33.80 -33.58
CA VAL A 378 13.70 33.00 -32.37
C VAL A 378 12.38 33.53 -31.83
N ASP A 379 11.33 32.73 -32.02
CA ASP A 379 9.99 33.01 -31.52
C ASP A 379 9.98 32.83 -29.98
N VAL A 380 10.10 33.93 -29.23
CA VAL A 380 9.96 33.96 -27.76
C VAL A 380 8.48 34.15 -27.42
N ALA A 381 7.63 33.25 -27.93
CA ALA A 381 6.18 33.34 -27.81
C ALA A 381 5.52 32.26 -26.94
N ASP A 382 6.29 31.40 -26.26
CA ASP A 382 5.74 30.50 -25.25
C ASP A 382 6.18 30.89 -23.83
N PRO A 383 5.27 31.36 -22.96
CA PRO A 383 5.59 31.61 -21.56
C PRO A 383 5.90 30.27 -20.89
N VAL A 384 7.12 30.11 -20.37
CA VAL A 384 7.47 29.01 -19.46
C VAL A 384 6.47 29.03 -18.30
N PRO A 385 5.58 28.04 -18.16
CA PRO A 385 4.64 28.02 -17.05
C PRO A 385 5.43 27.94 -15.75
N ASP A 386 5.07 28.79 -14.78
CA ASP A 386 5.59 28.81 -13.41
C ASP A 386 6.93 29.51 -13.11
N LEU A 387 7.53 30.27 -14.05
CA LEU A 387 8.66 31.15 -13.70
C LEU A 387 8.17 32.48 -13.07
N ASP A 388 8.24 32.58 -11.75
CA ASP A 388 7.87 33.80 -11.01
C ASP A 388 8.96 34.87 -11.09
N MET A 389 8.89 35.72 -12.11
CA MET A 389 9.81 36.84 -12.33
C MET A 389 9.87 37.81 -11.13
N ALA A 390 8.79 37.94 -10.34
CA ALA A 390 8.82 38.78 -9.14
C ALA A 390 9.71 38.18 -8.07
N ALA A 391 9.75 36.84 -7.94
CA ALA A 391 10.67 36.15 -7.05
C ALA A 391 12.13 36.31 -7.49
N VAL A 392 12.42 36.30 -8.80
CA VAL A 392 13.76 36.53 -9.34
C VAL A 392 14.25 37.96 -9.03
N VAL A 393 13.41 38.97 -9.26
CA VAL A 393 13.74 40.38 -8.95
C VAL A 393 13.94 40.58 -7.44
N ASN A 394 13.07 40.00 -6.61
CA ASN A 394 13.19 40.10 -5.15
C ASN A 394 14.43 39.38 -4.60
N ASN A 395 14.82 38.24 -5.18
CA ASN A 395 16.03 37.54 -4.78
C ASN A 395 17.29 38.31 -5.23
N THR A 396 17.27 38.91 -6.41
CA THR A 396 18.38 39.75 -6.92
C THR A 396 18.58 40.98 -6.03
N LEU A 397 17.49 41.62 -5.59
CA LEU A 397 17.56 42.73 -4.65
C LEU A 397 17.99 42.30 -3.25
N LYS A 398 17.54 41.14 -2.76
CA LYS A 398 18.06 40.59 -1.49
C LYS A 398 19.54 40.29 -1.53
N GLU A 399 20.07 39.81 -2.67
CA GLU A 399 21.52 39.61 -2.82
C GLU A 399 22.25 40.95 -2.94
N ASN A 400 21.70 41.94 -3.64
CA ASN A 400 22.32 43.28 -3.74
C ASN A 400 22.28 44.03 -2.41
N ASP A 401 21.18 43.93 -1.65
CA ASP A 401 21.03 44.45 -0.30
C ASP A 401 21.94 43.68 0.67
N ALA A 402 22.12 42.36 0.51
CA ALA A 402 23.07 41.59 1.31
C ALA A 402 24.53 41.97 0.99
N HIS A 403 24.86 42.28 -0.26
CA HIS A 403 26.19 42.80 -0.62
C HIS A 403 26.41 44.23 -0.13
N HIS A 404 25.37 45.07 -0.13
CA HIS A 404 25.40 46.41 0.45
C HIS A 404 25.50 46.35 1.98
N ASP A 405 24.80 45.42 2.62
CA ASP A 405 24.87 45.17 4.06
C ASP A 405 26.22 44.58 4.45
N ILE A 406 26.82 43.68 3.66
CA ILE A 406 28.20 43.18 3.87
C ILE A 406 29.22 44.29 3.67
N ALA A 407 29.04 45.17 2.68
CA ALA A 407 29.90 46.34 2.47
C ALA A 407 29.75 47.35 3.62
N LEU A 408 28.52 47.58 4.12
CA LEU A 408 28.23 48.38 5.31
C LEU A 408 28.74 47.71 6.58
N GLN A 409 28.74 46.38 6.67
CA GLN A 409 29.29 45.61 7.79
C GLN A 409 30.82 45.69 7.76
N ASN A 410 31.45 45.65 6.59
CA ASN A 410 32.89 45.82 6.44
C ASN A 410 33.31 47.28 6.67
N LEU A 411 32.52 48.26 6.23
CA LEU A 411 32.74 49.67 6.54
C LEU A 411 32.51 49.95 8.03
N ALA A 412 31.45 49.39 8.62
CA ALA A 412 31.17 49.47 10.05
C ALA A 412 32.26 48.76 10.85
N ASN A 413 32.74 47.59 10.41
CA ASN A 413 33.84 46.87 11.05
C ASN A 413 35.16 47.64 10.90
N ASN A 414 35.42 48.33 9.79
CA ASN A 414 36.60 49.18 9.61
C ASN A 414 36.51 50.47 10.44
N ILE A 415 35.33 51.07 10.59
CA ILE A 415 35.09 52.21 11.49
C ILE A 415 35.13 51.77 12.97
N LEU A 416 34.67 50.54 13.27
CA LEU A 416 34.70 49.96 14.60
C LEU A 416 36.13 49.55 14.99
N THR A 417 36.94 49.02 14.08
CA THR A 417 38.36 48.74 14.32
C THR A 417 39.20 50.02 14.39
N SER A 418 38.86 51.07 13.63
CA SER A 418 39.54 52.38 13.76
C SER A 418 39.17 53.14 15.04
N LYS A 419 37.98 52.93 15.61
CA LYS A 419 37.57 53.48 16.93
C LYS A 419 37.92 52.57 18.12
N GLN A 420 38.05 51.26 17.93
CA GLN A 420 38.47 50.33 18.99
C GLN A 420 39.96 50.46 19.32
N GLY A 421 40.80 50.89 18.36
CA GLY A 421 42.23 51.12 18.59
C GLY A 421 42.58 52.17 19.65
N SER A 422 41.69 53.12 19.95
CA SER A 422 41.93 54.17 20.97
C SER A 422 41.10 54.02 22.25
N LEU A 423 40.17 53.05 22.32
CA LEU A 423 39.36 52.74 23.51
C LEU A 423 39.83 51.46 24.22
N LEU A 424 40.58 50.59 23.54
CA LEU A 424 41.07 49.32 24.10
C LEU A 424 42.13 49.50 25.21
N THR A 425 42.80 50.63 25.29
CA THR A 425 43.80 50.89 26.35
C THR A 425 43.17 51.25 27.70
N ASN A 426 41.91 51.72 27.73
CA ASN A 426 41.19 52.04 28.98
C ASN A 426 40.09 51.02 29.34
N GLN A 427 39.69 50.14 28.41
CA GLN A 427 38.73 49.05 28.69
C GLN A 427 39.38 47.78 29.26
N ALA A 428 40.67 47.53 28.98
CA ALA A 428 41.39 46.36 29.48
C ALA A 428 41.52 46.37 31.03
N SER A 429 41.54 47.54 31.66
CA SER A 429 41.57 47.72 33.12
C SER A 429 40.17 47.62 33.76
N LEU A 430 39.09 47.92 33.04
CA LEU A 430 37.70 47.73 33.51
C LEU A 430 37.19 46.29 33.31
N THR A 431 37.67 45.58 32.27
CA THR A 431 37.22 44.20 31.96
C THR A 431 37.84 43.15 32.89
N LYS A 432 39.04 43.40 33.43
CA LYS A 432 39.65 42.51 34.44
C LYS A 432 38.89 42.50 35.77
N ASN A 433 38.17 43.57 36.11
CA ASN A 433 37.32 43.62 37.30
C ASN A 433 35.89 43.10 37.06
N ALA A 434 35.38 43.12 35.80
CA ALA A 434 34.08 42.55 35.45
C ALA A 434 34.10 41.01 35.21
N GLN A 435 35.22 40.47 34.72
CA GLN A 435 35.40 39.01 34.54
C GLN A 435 35.64 38.24 35.84
N ALA A 436 36.07 38.93 36.90
CA ALA A 436 36.16 38.34 38.25
C ALA A 436 34.78 38.07 38.88
N ASN A 437 33.69 38.63 38.32
CA ASN A 437 32.33 38.52 38.86
C ASN A 437 31.35 37.71 37.99
N THR A 438 31.84 36.97 36.97
CA THR A 438 31.01 36.17 36.04
C THR A 438 31.33 34.68 36.00
N GLN A 439 32.25 34.20 36.83
CA GLN A 439 32.41 32.76 37.03
C GLN A 439 31.23 32.28 37.86
N LEU A 440 30.36 31.44 37.26
CA LEU A 440 29.37 30.68 38.01
C LEU A 440 30.08 30.00 39.17
N PRO A 441 29.49 29.99 40.37
CA PRO A 441 30.04 29.24 41.49
C PRO A 441 30.42 27.83 41.01
N ALA A 442 31.63 27.37 41.37
CA ALA A 442 32.14 26.07 40.93
C ALA A 442 31.15 24.93 41.20
N GLN A 443 30.31 25.09 42.24
CA GLN A 443 29.21 24.20 42.56
C GLN A 443 28.09 24.22 41.51
N THR A 444 27.60 25.38 41.09
CA THR A 444 26.57 25.50 40.03
C THR A 444 27.04 24.88 38.72
N SER A 445 28.33 25.03 38.37
CA SER A 445 28.90 24.37 37.19
C SER A 445 28.91 22.84 37.31
N LYS A 446 29.20 22.30 38.50
CA LYS A 446 29.14 20.84 38.76
C LYS A 446 27.71 20.33 38.69
N ASP A 447 26.75 21.09 39.21
CA ASP A 447 25.32 20.72 39.20
C ASP A 447 24.76 20.72 37.76
N ILE A 448 25.15 21.70 36.94
CA ILE A 448 24.82 21.74 35.50
C ILE A 448 25.37 20.51 34.77
N ASP A 449 26.63 20.16 35.01
CA ASP A 449 27.27 18.98 34.41
C ASP A 449 26.63 17.67 34.86
N SER A 450 26.30 17.55 36.16
CA SER A 450 25.59 16.38 36.69
C SER A 450 24.21 16.24 36.06
N ALA A 451 23.48 17.35 35.90
CA ALA A 451 22.17 17.37 35.28
C ALA A 451 22.22 16.99 33.79
N ALA A 452 23.15 17.58 33.04
CA ALA A 452 23.33 17.29 31.61
C ALA A 452 23.68 15.82 31.36
N ARG A 453 24.60 15.25 32.15
CA ARG A 453 24.97 13.83 32.06
C ARG A 453 23.81 12.92 32.43
N THR A 454 23.01 13.28 33.42
CA THR A 454 21.87 12.46 33.87
C THR A 454 20.77 12.43 32.82
N ILE A 455 20.39 13.57 32.24
CA ILE A 455 19.41 13.65 31.16
C ILE A 455 19.91 12.86 29.93
N THR A 456 21.18 13.04 29.55
CA THR A 456 21.80 12.32 28.44
C THR A 456 21.83 10.81 28.69
N ARG A 457 22.11 10.38 29.92
CA ARG A 457 22.11 8.97 30.33
C ARG A 457 20.71 8.36 30.24
N ILE A 458 19.67 9.06 30.70
CA ILE A 458 18.27 8.60 30.60
C ILE A 458 17.88 8.44 29.13
N LYS A 459 18.22 9.43 28.29
CA LYS A 459 18.00 9.38 26.83
C LYS A 459 18.72 8.19 26.19
N ALA A 460 19.99 7.99 26.53
CA ALA A 460 20.78 6.86 26.04
C ALA A 460 20.23 5.51 26.52
N GLN A 461 19.76 5.40 27.76
CA GLN A 461 19.15 4.16 28.29
C GLN A 461 17.86 3.79 27.55
N LEU A 462 17.00 4.77 27.27
CA LEU A 462 15.79 4.57 26.48
C LEU A 462 16.12 4.20 25.02
N GLN A 463 17.05 4.91 24.38
CA GLN A 463 17.49 4.63 23.01
C GLN A 463 18.14 3.25 22.87
N ASN A 464 19.01 2.87 23.81
CA ASN A 464 19.65 1.54 23.85
C ASN A 464 18.64 0.40 24.05
N SER A 465 17.47 0.73 24.58
CA SER A 465 16.35 -0.19 24.76
C SER A 465 15.40 -0.24 23.56
N GLY A 466 15.72 0.45 22.46
CA GLY A 466 14.89 0.52 21.26
C GLY A 466 13.71 1.49 21.37
N VAL A 467 13.65 2.29 22.44
CA VAL A 467 12.62 3.32 22.62
C VAL A 467 13.08 4.62 21.96
N ASP A 468 12.35 5.06 20.94
CA ASP A 468 12.58 6.37 20.32
C ASP A 468 12.04 7.48 21.22
N VAL A 469 12.95 8.12 21.95
CA VAL A 469 12.70 9.22 22.89
C VAL A 469 11.97 10.39 22.21
N ASN A 470 12.31 10.70 20.95
CA ASN A 470 11.67 11.79 20.22
C ASN A 470 10.22 11.43 19.86
N LYS A 471 9.98 10.17 19.46
CA LYS A 471 8.64 9.65 19.19
C LYS A 471 7.78 9.62 20.45
N MET A 472 8.34 9.19 21.59
CA MET A 472 7.66 9.21 22.90
C MET A 472 7.29 10.64 23.32
N MET A 473 8.18 11.62 23.13
CA MET A 473 7.87 13.03 23.38
C MET A 473 6.80 13.58 22.44
N GLN A 474 6.77 13.15 21.17
CA GLN A 474 5.69 13.52 20.25
C GLN A 474 4.35 12.96 20.73
N ILE A 475 4.32 11.69 21.14
CA ILE A 475 3.12 11.06 21.73
C ILE A 475 2.69 11.82 22.98
N GLN A 476 3.63 12.17 23.86
CA GLN A 476 3.35 12.95 25.05
C GLN A 476 2.78 14.33 24.71
N LYS A 477 3.41 15.10 23.81
CA LYS A 477 2.89 16.41 23.39
C LYS A 477 1.48 16.33 22.80
N MET A 478 1.15 15.23 22.11
CA MET A 478 -0.21 14.98 21.61
C MET A 478 -1.19 14.66 22.73
N LEU A 479 -0.77 13.88 23.74
CA LEU A 479 -1.58 13.58 24.92
C LEU A 479 -1.82 14.82 25.79
N ASP A 480 -0.79 15.64 26.01
CA ASP A 480 -0.85 16.86 26.80
C ASP A 480 -1.80 17.88 26.15
N GLY A 481 -1.75 18.03 24.82
CA GLY A 481 -2.69 18.85 24.05
C GLY A 481 -4.14 18.36 24.05
N SER A 482 -4.40 17.16 24.58
CA SER A 482 -5.73 16.52 24.66
C SER A 482 -6.20 16.29 26.11
N ASN A 483 -5.61 17.00 27.08
CA ASN A 483 -5.88 16.86 28.52
C ASN A 483 -5.71 15.41 29.06
N GLY A 484 -4.79 14.64 28.47
CA GLY A 484 -4.53 13.26 28.91
C GLY A 484 -5.65 12.26 28.61
N ALA A 485 -6.74 12.71 27.98
CA ALA A 485 -7.91 11.92 27.62
C ALA A 485 -8.00 11.81 26.10
N LEU A 486 -7.04 11.13 25.48
CA LEU A 486 -7.32 10.43 24.23
C LEU A 486 -7.89 9.07 24.65
N PRO A 487 -9.22 8.89 24.72
CA PRO A 487 -9.74 7.54 24.80
C PRO A 487 -9.18 6.77 23.60
N ALA A 488 -8.95 5.45 23.76
CA ALA A 488 -8.46 4.51 22.75
C ALA A 488 -9.43 4.38 21.55
N THR A 489 -9.75 5.50 20.95
CA THR A 489 -10.73 5.73 19.91
C THR A 489 -9.98 5.90 18.60
N GLU A 490 -10.68 5.59 17.52
CA GLU A 490 -10.19 5.75 16.15
C GLU A 490 -9.74 7.20 15.87
N TYR A 491 -10.34 8.16 16.56
CA TYR A 491 -9.99 9.58 16.53
C TYR A 491 -8.58 9.85 17.06
N ALA A 492 -8.17 9.22 18.17
CA ALA A 492 -6.82 9.35 18.72
C ALA A 492 -5.75 8.81 17.74
N SER A 493 -6.01 7.65 17.13
CA SER A 493 -5.13 7.12 16.08
C SER A 493 -5.09 8.02 14.85
N SER A 494 -6.17 8.73 14.53
CA SER A 494 -6.22 9.69 13.43
C SER A 494 -5.46 10.99 13.71
N ILE A 495 -5.26 11.36 14.97
CA ILE A 495 -4.44 12.51 15.38
C ILE A 495 -2.95 12.12 15.42
N VAL A 496 -2.64 10.94 15.98
CA VAL A 496 -1.27 10.42 16.06
C VAL A 496 -0.69 10.15 14.66
N SER A 497 -1.50 9.66 13.72
CA SER A 497 -1.08 9.46 12.33
C SER A 497 -0.87 10.76 11.51
N ARG A 498 -1.27 11.94 12.03
CA ARG A 498 -1.09 13.23 11.33
C ARG A 498 0.28 13.86 11.55
N LYS A 499 1.08 13.40 12.52
CA LYS A 499 2.47 13.84 12.71
C LYS A 499 3.43 12.64 12.70
N PRO A 500 3.58 11.97 11.56
CA PRO A 500 4.56 10.90 11.41
C PRO A 500 5.98 11.42 11.66
N GLY A 501 6.81 10.59 12.30
CA GLY A 501 8.13 10.99 12.78
C GLY A 501 9.18 11.17 11.67
N SER A 502 8.93 10.68 10.46
CA SER A 502 9.81 10.85 9.29
C SER A 502 9.06 11.37 8.07
N GLY A 503 9.76 12.10 7.18
CA GLY A 503 9.17 12.64 5.95
C GLY A 503 8.53 11.57 5.05
N ILE A 504 9.11 10.37 5.00
CA ILE A 504 8.56 9.24 4.24
C ILE A 504 7.27 8.72 4.89
N GLN A 505 7.21 8.59 6.22
CA GLN A 505 5.96 8.24 6.91
C GLN A 505 4.88 9.32 6.71
N SER A 506 5.27 10.60 6.57
CA SER A 506 4.35 11.68 6.19
C SER A 506 3.79 11.51 4.81
N LEU A 507 4.62 11.14 3.85
CA LEU A 507 4.15 10.82 2.50
C LEU A 507 3.14 9.66 2.55
N PHE A 508 3.50 8.56 3.21
CA PHE A 508 2.65 7.36 3.29
C PHE A 508 1.40 7.52 4.15
N SER A 509 1.35 8.47 5.09
CA SER A 509 0.13 8.81 5.82
C SER A 509 -1.00 9.33 4.93
N ASN A 510 -0.65 9.91 3.78
CA ASN A 510 -1.60 10.37 2.76
C ASN A 510 -1.85 9.32 1.68
N VAL A 511 -1.03 8.27 1.59
CA VAL A 511 -1.28 7.14 0.68
C VAL A 511 -2.39 6.28 1.28
N GLN A 512 -3.48 6.06 0.54
CA GLN A 512 -4.59 5.19 0.94
C GLN A 512 -4.46 3.78 0.38
N SER A 513 -3.79 3.64 -0.76
CA SER A 513 -3.59 2.38 -1.47
C SER A 513 -2.36 2.55 -2.32
N LEU A 514 -1.41 1.62 -2.24
CA LEU A 514 -0.31 1.49 -3.18
C LEU A 514 -0.20 0.02 -3.54
N LYS A 515 -0.42 -0.31 -4.81
CA LYS A 515 -0.28 -1.68 -5.33
C LYS A 515 0.71 -1.65 -6.49
N ILE A 516 1.66 -2.56 -6.48
CA ILE A 516 2.67 -2.72 -7.54
C ILE A 516 2.73 -4.21 -7.91
N GLY A 517 2.79 -4.52 -9.21
CA GLY A 517 2.72 -5.88 -9.74
C GLY A 517 1.29 -6.27 -10.15
N SER A 518 0.93 -7.53 -10.00
CA SER A 518 -0.35 -8.11 -10.40
C SER A 518 -1.41 -7.95 -9.31
N PHE A 519 -2.45 -7.18 -9.59
CA PHE A 519 -3.56 -6.94 -8.67
C PHE A 519 -4.90 -6.94 -9.40
N GLY A 520 -5.93 -7.46 -8.71
CA GLY A 520 -7.32 -7.21 -9.06
C GLY A 520 -7.79 -5.90 -8.42
N GLY A 521 -8.53 -5.09 -9.17
CA GLY A 521 -9.26 -3.97 -8.59
C GLY A 521 -10.09 -3.19 -9.59
N GLN A 522 -11.05 -2.46 -9.07
CA GLN A 522 -11.86 -1.52 -9.85
C GLN A 522 -11.01 -0.31 -10.26
N VAL A 523 -10.94 -0.09 -11.57
CA VAL A 523 -10.38 1.14 -12.15
C VAL A 523 -11.35 2.30 -11.87
N PRO A 524 -10.88 3.49 -11.48
CA PRO A 524 -11.76 4.64 -11.26
C PRO A 524 -12.56 4.99 -12.52
N GLY A 525 -13.82 5.41 -12.34
CA GLY A 525 -14.69 5.82 -13.45
C GLY A 525 -15.78 4.81 -13.82
N ASN A 526 -16.10 3.88 -12.93
CA ASN A 526 -17.29 3.05 -13.03
C ASN A 526 -17.75 2.58 -11.64
N THR A 527 -19.03 2.71 -11.32
CA THR A 527 -19.60 2.22 -10.04
C THR A 527 -19.99 0.75 -10.07
N GLN A 528 -20.08 0.16 -11.27
CA GLN A 528 -20.34 -1.27 -11.49
C GLN A 528 -19.20 -1.99 -12.24
N GLY A 529 -18.01 -1.39 -12.30
CA GLY A 529 -16.86 -2.01 -12.98
C GLY A 529 -16.53 -3.37 -12.39
N GLN A 530 -16.42 -4.38 -13.25
CA GLN A 530 -15.82 -5.65 -12.86
C GLN A 530 -14.37 -5.37 -12.42
N ASP A 531 -13.89 -6.09 -11.40
CA ASP A 531 -12.50 -6.01 -11.01
C ASP A 531 -11.63 -6.39 -12.22
N MET A 532 -10.78 -5.47 -12.66
CA MET A 532 -9.81 -5.74 -13.71
C MET A 532 -8.58 -6.34 -13.07
N PHE A 533 -8.07 -7.43 -13.67
CA PHE A 533 -6.75 -7.93 -13.34
C PHE A 533 -5.71 -7.14 -14.13
N LEU A 534 -4.89 -6.37 -13.42
CA LEU A 534 -3.86 -5.50 -13.98
C LEU A 534 -2.50 -5.91 -13.43
N SER A 535 -1.48 -5.93 -14.29
CA SER A 535 -0.08 -5.99 -13.87
C SER A 535 0.55 -4.61 -14.08
N GLY A 536 0.88 -3.91 -13.00
CA GLY A 536 1.42 -2.56 -13.07
C GLY A 536 1.48 -1.85 -11.74
N THR A 537 1.12 -0.58 -11.71
CA THR A 537 1.14 0.28 -10.53
C THR A 537 -0.22 0.95 -10.31
N HIS A 538 -0.61 1.10 -9.06
CA HIS A 538 -1.82 1.77 -8.62
C HIS A 538 -1.51 2.53 -7.34
N ILE A 539 -1.84 3.81 -7.29
CA ILE A 539 -1.65 4.65 -6.12
C ILE A 539 -2.90 5.50 -5.89
N THR A 540 -3.40 5.52 -4.66
CA THR A 540 -4.39 6.50 -4.21
C THR A 540 -3.73 7.40 -3.18
N TYR A 541 -3.55 8.67 -3.51
CA TYR A 541 -2.96 9.69 -2.64
C TYR A 541 -4.01 10.72 -2.23
N LYS A 542 -4.04 11.07 -0.96
CA LYS A 542 -5.00 12.01 -0.37
C LYS A 542 -4.42 13.43 -0.38
N PHE A 543 -4.91 14.27 -1.29
CA PHE A 543 -4.62 15.70 -1.30
C PHE A 543 -5.67 16.44 -0.45
N GLY A 544 -5.36 16.68 0.82
CA GLY A 544 -6.30 17.30 1.77
C GLY A 544 -7.48 16.37 2.07
N THR A 545 -8.68 16.68 1.58
CA THR A 545 -9.88 15.81 1.73
C THR A 545 -10.18 15.00 0.48
N ILE A 546 -9.46 15.23 -0.63
CA ILE A 546 -9.73 14.67 -1.95
C ILE A 546 -8.73 13.54 -2.20
N PRO A 547 -9.16 12.26 -2.15
CA PRO A 547 -8.33 11.18 -2.65
C PRO A 547 -8.27 11.20 -4.17
N VAL A 548 -7.05 11.14 -4.70
CA VAL A 548 -6.73 11.06 -6.12
C VAL A 548 -6.08 9.71 -6.36
N THR A 549 -6.66 8.93 -7.26
CA THR A 549 -6.18 7.61 -7.67
C THR A 549 -5.55 7.71 -9.04
N ALA A 550 -4.33 7.23 -9.21
CA ALA A 550 -3.67 7.09 -10.49
C ALA A 550 -3.13 5.68 -10.65
N GLY A 551 -3.02 5.19 -11.86
CA GLY A 551 -2.41 3.89 -12.12
C GLY A 551 -2.12 3.65 -13.59
N TYR A 552 -1.24 2.70 -13.81
CA TYR A 552 -0.81 2.23 -15.12
C TYR A 552 -0.56 0.73 -15.02
N GLY A 553 -1.11 -0.08 -15.92
CA GLY A 553 -0.78 -1.50 -15.96
C GLY A 553 -1.37 -2.21 -17.16
N SER A 554 -0.76 -3.33 -17.52
CA SER A 554 -1.26 -4.20 -18.59
C SER A 554 -2.35 -5.10 -18.05
N SER A 555 -3.55 -5.04 -18.64
CA SER A 555 -4.56 -6.07 -18.45
C SER A 555 -4.21 -7.24 -19.34
N ASN A 556 -4.09 -8.42 -18.74
CA ASN A 556 -3.82 -9.65 -19.47
C ASN A 556 -4.77 -10.74 -18.98
N ASP A 557 -5.75 -11.07 -19.81
CA ASP A 557 -6.65 -12.21 -19.61
C ASP A 557 -5.93 -13.49 -20.09
N MET A 558 -4.81 -13.85 -19.45
CA MET A 558 -4.10 -15.09 -19.80
C MET A 558 -4.79 -16.30 -19.18
N ASN A 559 -5.06 -17.34 -19.99
CA ASN A 559 -5.44 -18.69 -19.57
C ASN A 559 -6.66 -18.75 -18.65
N SER A 560 -7.65 -17.88 -18.87
CA SER A 560 -8.97 -18.05 -18.26
C SER A 560 -9.57 -19.38 -18.72
N ALA A 561 -10.41 -20.03 -17.89
CA ALA A 561 -11.08 -21.27 -18.27
C ALA A 561 -11.91 -21.13 -19.57
N LYS A 562 -12.33 -19.91 -19.93
CA LYS A 562 -12.99 -19.60 -21.21
C LYS A 562 -12.06 -19.77 -22.42
N ASP A 563 -10.76 -19.71 -22.19
CA ASP A 563 -9.69 -19.83 -23.18
C ASP A 563 -9.02 -21.22 -23.11
N ALA A 564 -9.54 -22.15 -22.28
CA ALA A 564 -9.06 -23.52 -22.25
C ALA A 564 -9.30 -24.18 -23.63
N ALA A 565 -8.21 -24.66 -24.24
CA ALA A 565 -8.07 -25.09 -25.64
C ALA A 565 -7.59 -24.04 -26.66
N TYR A 566 -7.42 -22.77 -26.27
CA TYR A 566 -6.84 -21.73 -27.12
C TYR A 566 -5.43 -21.35 -26.66
N GLN A 567 -4.50 -21.14 -27.61
CA GLN A 567 -3.12 -20.70 -27.32
C GLN A 567 -3.04 -19.22 -26.91
N SER A 568 -4.11 -18.45 -27.14
CA SER A 568 -4.28 -17.04 -26.78
C SER A 568 -5.75 -16.77 -26.48
N SER A 569 -6.06 -15.81 -25.60
CA SER A 569 -7.46 -15.41 -25.37
C SER A 569 -8.07 -14.89 -26.67
N VAL A 570 -9.14 -15.53 -27.14
CA VAL A 570 -9.87 -15.08 -28.35
C VAL A 570 -10.73 -13.85 -28.03
N TYR A 571 -10.99 -13.61 -26.75
CA TYR A 571 -11.96 -12.62 -26.29
C TYR A 571 -11.35 -11.32 -25.78
N ASN A 572 -10.11 -11.33 -25.26
CA ASN A 572 -9.45 -10.12 -24.75
C ASN A 572 -7.97 -10.11 -25.12
N SER A 573 -7.60 -9.21 -26.03
CA SER A 573 -6.18 -8.91 -26.27
C SER A 573 -5.58 -8.21 -25.04
N PRO A 574 -4.29 -8.44 -24.73
CA PRO A 574 -3.59 -7.67 -23.71
C PRO A 574 -3.63 -6.18 -24.06
N LYS A 575 -3.97 -5.33 -23.08
CA LYS A 575 -4.07 -3.87 -23.26
C LYS A 575 -3.37 -3.16 -22.12
N ASP A 576 -2.59 -2.13 -22.44
CA ASP A 576 -2.04 -1.24 -21.42
C ASP A 576 -3.11 -0.24 -21.02
N VAL A 577 -3.43 -0.16 -19.73
CA VAL A 577 -4.46 0.71 -19.18
C VAL A 577 -3.81 1.75 -18.28
N THR A 578 -4.11 3.03 -18.53
CA THR A 578 -3.75 4.15 -17.67
C THR A 578 -5.01 4.77 -17.11
N TYR A 579 -5.01 5.20 -15.85
CA TYR A 579 -6.16 5.89 -15.28
C TYR A 579 -5.76 6.94 -14.25
N LEU A 580 -6.61 7.95 -14.14
CA LEU A 580 -6.54 9.01 -13.14
C LEU A 580 -7.97 9.31 -12.69
N GLY A 581 -8.21 9.37 -11.39
CA GLY A 581 -9.50 9.77 -10.85
C GLY A 581 -9.39 10.51 -9.54
N ALA A 582 -10.36 11.36 -9.23
CA ALA A 582 -10.44 12.13 -8.00
C ALA A 582 -11.85 12.00 -7.42
N GLN A 583 -11.96 11.81 -6.10
CA GLN A 583 -13.24 11.81 -5.40
C GLN A 583 -13.38 13.07 -4.54
N ILE A 584 -14.27 13.96 -4.94
CA ILE A 584 -14.58 15.18 -4.22
C ILE A 584 -15.73 14.90 -3.27
N LYS A 585 -15.44 14.90 -1.96
CA LYS A 585 -16.46 14.76 -0.91
C LYS A 585 -16.98 16.13 -0.52
N ARG A 586 -18.17 16.52 -1.01
CA ARG A 586 -18.83 17.79 -0.64
C ARG A 586 -20.13 17.52 0.12
N GLY A 587 -19.98 17.24 1.42
CA GLY A 587 -21.06 17.23 2.43
C GLY A 587 -22.47 16.92 1.90
N VAL A 588 -23.35 17.92 1.96
CA VAL A 588 -24.80 17.83 1.71
C VAL A 588 -25.15 17.41 0.26
N PHE A 589 -24.24 17.58 -0.71
CA PHE A 589 -24.50 17.31 -2.13
C PHE A 589 -23.98 15.96 -2.63
N GLY A 590 -23.45 15.12 -1.73
CA GLY A 590 -22.97 13.79 -2.06
C GLY A 590 -21.50 13.74 -2.51
N ASN A 591 -21.07 12.56 -2.97
CA ASN A 591 -19.70 12.36 -3.46
C ASN A 591 -19.68 12.49 -4.99
N VAL A 592 -18.88 13.40 -5.51
CA VAL A 592 -18.61 13.50 -6.95
C VAL A 592 -17.30 12.79 -7.24
N LYS A 593 -17.25 11.87 -8.20
CA LYS A 593 -16.02 11.25 -8.69
C LYS A 593 -15.80 11.68 -10.13
N LEU A 594 -14.58 12.10 -10.43
CA LEU A 594 -14.12 12.37 -11.79
C LEU A 594 -13.08 11.31 -12.12
N ALA A 595 -13.10 10.75 -13.32
CA ALA A 595 -12.12 9.77 -13.75
C ALA A 595 -11.84 9.87 -15.25
N ILE A 596 -10.60 9.63 -15.62
CA ILE A 596 -10.12 9.44 -16.98
C ILE A 596 -9.47 8.06 -16.99
N THR A 597 -9.91 7.18 -17.89
CA THR A 597 -9.28 5.89 -18.13
C THR A 597 -8.94 5.79 -19.60
N SER A 598 -7.71 5.40 -19.90
CA SER A 598 -7.23 5.21 -21.26
C SER A 598 -6.68 3.79 -21.43
N SER A 599 -6.82 3.22 -22.62
CA SER A 599 -6.08 2.02 -23.00
C SER A 599 -5.34 2.19 -24.32
N PHE A 600 -4.20 1.53 -24.44
CA PHE A 600 -3.39 1.43 -25.64
C PHE A 600 -3.26 -0.05 -26.01
N GLY A 601 -3.80 -0.44 -27.17
CA GLY A 601 -3.66 -1.78 -27.73
C GLY A 601 -2.44 -1.83 -28.66
N THR A 602 -1.42 -2.61 -28.31
CA THR A 602 -0.13 -2.62 -29.02
C THR A 602 0.00 -3.72 -30.07
N SER A 603 -0.98 -4.62 -30.23
CA SER A 603 -0.85 -5.78 -31.12
C SER A 603 -2.07 -6.07 -32.00
N ASN A 604 -1.82 -6.15 -33.31
CA ASN A 604 -2.65 -6.91 -34.26
C ASN A 604 -2.17 -8.38 -34.18
N THR A 605 -2.57 -9.13 -33.16
CA THR A 605 -2.32 -10.58 -33.18
C THR A 605 -3.34 -11.25 -34.10
N ASN A 606 -2.87 -11.79 -35.22
CA ASN A 606 -3.64 -12.72 -36.05
C ASN A 606 -3.85 -14.01 -35.26
N ALA A 607 -4.91 -14.08 -34.47
CA ALA A 607 -5.37 -15.33 -33.89
C ALA A 607 -6.02 -16.17 -35.01
N PRO A 608 -5.72 -17.47 -35.14
CA PRO A 608 -6.19 -18.31 -36.25
C PRO A 608 -7.73 -18.46 -36.36
N TYR A 609 -8.48 -18.00 -35.35
CA TYR A 609 -9.95 -18.00 -35.32
C TYR A 609 -10.56 -16.63 -34.95
N GLY A 610 -9.76 -15.57 -34.83
CA GLY A 610 -10.22 -14.24 -34.43
C GLY A 610 -10.24 -13.28 -35.61
N THR A 611 -11.31 -12.49 -35.74
CA THR A 611 -11.25 -11.24 -36.53
C THR A 611 -10.05 -10.43 -36.04
N SER A 612 -9.24 -9.88 -36.94
CA SER A 612 -8.06 -9.09 -36.57
C SER A 612 -8.49 -7.96 -35.63
N ALA A 613 -8.20 -8.10 -34.34
CA ALA A 613 -8.44 -7.05 -33.37
C ALA A 613 -7.48 -5.90 -33.73
N SER A 614 -8.03 -4.85 -34.36
CA SER A 614 -7.23 -3.69 -34.74
C SER A 614 -6.70 -3.01 -33.50
N ALA A 615 -5.39 -2.77 -33.44
CA ALA A 615 -4.76 -1.94 -32.41
C ALA A 615 -5.58 -0.65 -32.25
N SER A 616 -6.04 -0.36 -31.03
CA SER A 616 -6.87 0.79 -30.73
C SER A 616 -6.42 1.52 -29.48
N ASN A 617 -6.50 2.85 -29.54
CA ASN A 617 -6.31 3.74 -28.41
C ASN A 617 -7.67 4.24 -27.98
N ASN A 618 -8.01 4.09 -26.71
CA ASN A 618 -9.30 4.52 -26.18
C ASN A 618 -9.06 5.43 -24.98
N VAL A 619 -9.84 6.50 -24.85
CA VAL A 619 -9.91 7.36 -23.66
C VAL A 619 -11.37 7.54 -23.27
N ALA A 620 -11.72 7.22 -22.03
CA ALA A 620 -13.03 7.45 -21.43
C ALA A 620 -12.93 8.44 -20.26
N PHE A 621 -13.75 9.49 -20.28
CA PHE A 621 -13.92 10.43 -19.18
C PHE A 621 -15.27 10.16 -18.51
N THR A 622 -15.25 9.86 -17.21
CA THR A 622 -16.44 9.60 -16.41
C THR A 622 -16.63 10.63 -15.31
N VAL A 623 -17.86 11.11 -15.18
CA VAL A 623 -18.36 11.87 -14.04
C VAL A 623 -19.39 11.02 -13.31
N SER A 624 -19.13 10.71 -12.05
CA SER A 624 -20.02 9.97 -11.17
C SER A 624 -20.53 10.87 -10.06
N LYS A 625 -21.82 10.78 -9.75
CA LYS A 625 -22.41 11.43 -8.57
C LYS A 625 -23.16 10.40 -7.73
N ASP A 626 -22.71 10.24 -6.50
CA ASP A 626 -23.34 9.41 -5.48
C ASP A 626 -24.16 10.30 -4.55
N MET A 627 -25.48 10.19 -4.67
CA MET A 627 -26.48 10.94 -3.92
C MET A 627 -26.94 10.11 -2.73
N ASN A 628 -26.50 10.49 -1.53
CA ASN A 628 -26.90 9.83 -0.30
C ASN A 628 -28.28 10.33 0.15
N MET A 629 -29.26 9.43 0.25
CA MET A 629 -30.64 9.71 0.69
C MET A 629 -30.84 9.42 2.19
N GLY A 630 -29.75 9.38 2.96
CA GLY A 630 -29.76 9.14 4.40
C GLY A 630 -30.14 7.69 4.74
N ALA A 631 -31.18 7.52 5.55
CA ALA A 631 -31.61 6.19 6.01
C ALA A 631 -32.34 5.37 4.94
N ILE A 632 -32.69 5.97 3.80
CA ILE A 632 -33.41 5.30 2.71
C ILE A 632 -32.46 4.55 1.78
N GLY A 633 -31.21 5.01 1.64
CA GLY A 633 -30.23 4.44 0.71
C GLY A 633 -29.40 5.48 -0.02
N HIS A 634 -28.86 5.12 -1.18
CA HIS A 634 -28.14 6.01 -2.08
C HIS A 634 -28.44 5.72 -3.55
N VAL A 635 -28.33 6.75 -4.38
CA VAL A 635 -28.48 6.65 -5.85
C VAL A 635 -27.21 7.18 -6.47
N THR A 636 -26.57 6.36 -7.29
CA THR A 636 -25.39 6.73 -8.04
C THR A 636 -25.72 6.89 -9.51
N VAL A 637 -25.27 7.98 -10.11
CA VAL A 637 -25.42 8.25 -11.54
C VAL A 637 -24.02 8.46 -12.12
N ASP A 638 -23.65 7.67 -13.11
CA ASP A 638 -22.42 7.85 -13.88
C ASP A 638 -22.76 8.27 -15.31
N VAL A 639 -22.11 9.32 -15.78
CA VAL A 639 -22.11 9.73 -17.18
C VAL A 639 -20.68 9.66 -17.65
N SER A 640 -20.43 8.92 -18.73
CA SER A 640 -19.11 8.77 -19.30
C SER A 640 -19.13 9.07 -20.79
N LYS A 641 -18.07 9.66 -21.31
CA LYS A 641 -17.88 9.86 -22.75
C LYS A 641 -16.54 9.27 -23.14
N SER A 642 -16.50 8.48 -24.21
CA SER A 642 -15.27 7.87 -24.70
C SER A 642 -14.93 8.28 -26.12
N THR A 643 -13.65 8.21 -26.47
CA THR A 643 -13.16 8.31 -27.84
C THR A 643 -12.23 7.14 -28.11
N THR A 644 -12.42 6.46 -29.24
CA THR A 644 -11.59 5.33 -29.68
C THR A 644 -10.98 5.63 -31.03
N LEU A 645 -9.67 5.44 -31.16
CA LEU A 645 -8.90 5.61 -32.38
C LEU A 645 -8.31 4.25 -32.78
N TYR A 646 -8.66 3.74 -33.97
CA TYR A 646 -8.10 2.50 -34.51
C TYR A 646 -6.88 2.79 -35.39
N ASN A 647 -5.80 2.02 -35.22
CA ASN A 647 -4.50 2.26 -35.85
C ASN A 647 -4.46 1.86 -37.34
N ASN A 648 -5.34 0.95 -37.78
CA ASN A 648 -5.38 0.43 -39.16
C ASN A 648 -5.97 1.39 -40.21
N ASN A 649 -6.32 2.62 -39.83
CA ASN A 649 -6.92 3.62 -40.70
C ASN A 649 -5.90 4.51 -41.45
N TYR A 650 -4.60 4.17 -41.43
CA TYR A 650 -3.56 4.91 -42.18
C TYR A 650 -3.24 4.31 -43.57
N GLN A 651 -3.87 3.22 -44.01
CA GLN A 651 -3.56 2.58 -45.30
C GLN A 651 -4.67 2.60 -46.37
N ILE A 652 -5.86 3.16 -46.09
CA ILE A 652 -6.94 3.28 -47.08
C ILE A 652 -7.34 4.76 -47.20
N GLY A 653 -6.93 5.41 -48.30
CA GLY A 653 -7.46 6.68 -48.85
C GLY A 653 -7.79 7.82 -47.87
N SER A 654 -7.06 8.92 -47.97
CA SER A 654 -7.20 10.13 -47.13
C SER A 654 -8.62 10.69 -47.01
N ASP A 655 -9.53 10.42 -47.95
CA ASP A 655 -10.73 11.24 -48.12
C ASP A 655 -12.01 10.66 -47.49
N ILE A 656 -12.07 9.36 -47.21
CA ILE A 656 -13.22 8.73 -46.53
C ILE A 656 -12.95 8.60 -45.02
N ILE A 657 -11.68 8.47 -44.63
CA ILE A 657 -11.28 8.31 -43.23
C ILE A 657 -11.17 9.67 -42.51
N LEU A 658 -10.96 10.79 -43.21
CA LEU A 658 -11.10 12.13 -42.61
C LEU A 658 -12.53 12.41 -42.08
N ALA A 659 -13.55 11.71 -42.60
CA ALA A 659 -14.92 11.78 -42.08
C ALA A 659 -15.15 10.90 -40.83
N GLN A 660 -14.34 9.85 -40.63
CA GLN A 660 -14.35 8.99 -39.41
C GLN A 660 -13.18 9.29 -38.45
N LYS A 661 -12.35 10.30 -38.77
CA LYS A 661 -11.23 10.77 -37.95
C LYS A 661 -11.76 11.53 -36.75
N ALA A 662 -11.55 10.90 -35.60
CA ALA A 662 -11.36 11.53 -34.30
C ALA A 662 -12.57 12.25 -33.71
N GLY A 663 -12.72 12.12 -32.40
CA GLY A 663 -13.52 13.03 -31.56
C GLY A 663 -13.01 14.48 -31.55
N VAL A 664 -12.52 14.98 -32.69
CA VAL A 664 -12.24 16.38 -33.01
C VAL A 664 -13.32 16.95 -33.95
N ASN A 665 -14.15 16.12 -34.60
CA ASN A 665 -15.44 16.57 -35.10
C ASN A 665 -16.42 16.73 -33.93
N LEU A 666 -16.29 17.85 -33.23
CA LEU A 666 -17.35 18.49 -32.45
C LEU A 666 -18.50 18.92 -33.38
N ASN A 667 -19.04 18.00 -34.20
CA ASN A 667 -20.34 18.23 -34.81
C ASN A 667 -21.37 17.90 -33.72
N THR A 668 -21.68 18.94 -32.94
CA THR A 668 -22.15 18.91 -31.54
C THR A 668 -23.53 18.30 -31.30
N THR A 669 -24.22 17.77 -32.30
CA THR A 669 -25.63 17.38 -32.17
C THR A 669 -25.97 15.93 -32.51
N ASN A 670 -25.32 15.29 -33.50
CA ASN A 670 -25.69 13.92 -33.90
C ASN A 670 -24.85 12.80 -33.26
N ASP A 671 -23.63 13.11 -32.80
CA ASP A 671 -22.66 12.09 -32.34
C ASP A 671 -22.56 12.02 -30.79
N LEU A 672 -23.37 12.80 -30.07
CA LEU A 672 -23.28 12.88 -28.61
C LEU A 672 -23.71 11.59 -27.92
N PHE A 673 -24.76 10.93 -28.41
CA PHE A 673 -25.27 9.69 -27.79
C PHE A 673 -24.49 8.44 -28.21
N GLU A 674 -23.81 8.47 -29.35
CA GLU A 674 -23.03 7.31 -29.82
C GLU A 674 -21.81 7.05 -28.93
N ALA A 675 -21.15 8.11 -28.47
CA ALA A 675 -19.93 8.05 -27.67
C ALA A 675 -20.16 8.20 -26.17
N VAL A 676 -21.42 8.14 -25.68
CA VAL A 676 -21.77 8.32 -24.26
C VAL A 676 -22.24 7.01 -23.64
N GLY A 677 -21.79 6.78 -22.41
CA GLY A 677 -22.28 5.76 -21.50
C GLY A 677 -23.01 6.40 -20.33
N PHE A 678 -24.11 5.78 -19.91
CA PHE A 678 -24.95 6.20 -18.80
C PHE A 678 -25.19 5.01 -17.86
N ASN A 679 -24.91 5.20 -16.58
CA ASN A 679 -25.15 4.22 -15.53
C ASN A 679 -26.01 4.87 -14.44
N VAL A 680 -27.07 4.20 -14.03
CA VAL A 680 -27.80 4.53 -12.81
C VAL A 680 -27.82 3.30 -11.93
N ASN A 681 -27.38 3.45 -10.70
CA ASN A 681 -27.45 2.41 -9.70
C ASN A 681 -28.14 2.95 -8.44
N GLN A 682 -29.30 2.40 -8.12
CA GLN A 682 -30.09 2.71 -6.94
C GLN A 682 -29.91 1.59 -5.92
N HIS A 683 -29.52 1.96 -4.70
CA HIS A 683 -29.46 1.05 -3.57
C HIS A 683 -30.31 1.59 -2.42
N LEU A 684 -31.48 0.99 -2.19
CA LEU A 684 -32.34 1.28 -1.06
C LEU A 684 -32.10 0.28 0.09
N ASP A 685 -32.07 0.77 1.33
CA ASP A 685 -32.03 -0.05 2.56
C ASP A 685 -33.07 0.48 3.56
N ILE A 686 -34.33 0.11 3.36
CA ILE A 686 -35.45 0.57 4.20
C ILE A 686 -35.58 -0.37 5.40
N LYS A 687 -34.78 -0.11 6.44
CA LYS A 687 -34.74 -0.90 7.69
C LYS A 687 -36.11 -1.12 8.34
N LYS A 688 -37.02 -0.13 8.28
CA LYS A 688 -38.39 -0.24 8.84
C LYS A 688 -39.23 -1.29 8.12
N LEU A 689 -38.95 -1.54 6.85
CA LEU A 689 -39.65 -2.51 6.03
C LEU A 689 -38.87 -3.83 5.91
N ASP A 690 -37.71 -3.98 6.57
CA ASP A 690 -36.83 -5.14 6.38
C ASP A 690 -36.57 -5.43 4.88
N MET A 691 -36.42 -4.37 4.08
CA MET A 691 -36.30 -4.44 2.62
C MET A 691 -35.05 -3.72 2.15
N SER A 692 -34.28 -4.36 1.27
CA SER A 692 -33.14 -3.74 0.61
C SER A 692 -33.15 -4.07 -0.88
N ASP A 693 -32.83 -3.11 -1.73
CA ASP A 693 -32.66 -3.32 -3.16
C ASP A 693 -31.31 -2.85 -3.67
N ASN A 694 -30.97 -3.24 -4.89
CA ASN A 694 -29.86 -2.71 -5.67
C ASN A 694 -30.24 -2.83 -7.14
N ILE A 695 -30.93 -1.84 -7.69
CA ILE A 695 -31.43 -1.81 -9.06
C ILE A 695 -30.51 -0.93 -9.90
N TYR A 696 -30.09 -1.43 -11.06
CA TYR A 696 -29.21 -0.70 -11.95
C TYR A 696 -29.65 -0.77 -13.41
N PHE A 697 -29.33 0.30 -14.12
CA PHE A 697 -29.54 0.44 -15.55
C PHE A 697 -28.27 1.01 -16.17
N ASP A 698 -27.72 0.29 -17.14
CA ASP A 698 -26.52 0.68 -17.85
C ASP A 698 -26.84 0.75 -19.35
N TYR A 699 -26.49 1.87 -19.96
CA TYR A 699 -26.57 2.10 -21.40
C TYR A 699 -25.22 2.57 -21.92
N ALA A 700 -24.63 1.86 -22.88
CA ALA A 700 -23.49 2.32 -23.64
C ALA A 700 -23.95 2.69 -25.05
N GLY A 701 -23.53 3.82 -25.60
CA GLY A 701 -23.72 4.16 -27.01
C GLY A 701 -22.90 3.27 -27.95
N MET A 702 -23.17 3.35 -29.26
CA MET A 702 -22.52 2.54 -30.30
C MET A 702 -21.00 2.71 -30.39
N GLY A 703 -20.52 3.94 -30.34
CA GLY A 703 -19.09 4.29 -30.33
C GLY A 703 -18.49 4.30 -28.92
N TYR A 704 -19.31 4.10 -27.88
CA TYR A 704 -18.82 4.12 -26.51
C TYR A 704 -18.03 2.85 -26.20
N GLN A 705 -16.86 3.02 -25.60
CA GLN A 705 -16.02 1.94 -25.09
C GLN A 705 -15.30 2.47 -23.85
N ASN A 706 -15.38 1.76 -22.72
CA ASN A 706 -14.63 2.13 -21.52
C ASN A 706 -13.54 1.11 -21.21
N PRO A 707 -12.24 1.49 -21.28
CA PRO A 707 -11.15 0.56 -21.00
C PRO A 707 -11.10 0.11 -19.53
N GLY A 708 -11.76 0.83 -18.62
CA GLY A 708 -11.93 0.44 -17.22
C GLY A 708 -13.03 -0.60 -16.99
N ASN A 709 -13.74 -1.04 -18.04
CA ASN A 709 -14.79 -2.06 -17.93
C ASN A 709 -14.80 -2.99 -19.15
N ASN A 710 -14.08 -4.11 -19.05
CA ASN A 710 -14.05 -5.16 -20.06
C ASN A 710 -15.47 -5.74 -20.24
N GLY A 711 -16.16 -5.28 -21.29
CA GLY A 711 -17.52 -5.71 -21.65
C GLY A 711 -18.54 -4.57 -21.75
N TYR A 712 -18.19 -3.33 -21.41
CA TYR A 712 -19.10 -2.19 -21.52
C TYR A 712 -18.69 -1.29 -22.70
N GLY A 713 -19.15 -1.68 -23.88
CA GLY A 713 -19.02 -0.91 -25.10
C GLY A 713 -20.00 -1.39 -26.17
N GLY A 714 -20.26 -0.53 -27.16
CA GLY A 714 -21.01 -0.89 -28.36
C GLY A 714 -22.50 -1.11 -28.17
N ALA A 715 -23.31 -0.04 -28.07
CA ALA A 715 -24.78 -0.06 -27.91
C ALA A 715 -25.36 -1.02 -26.84
N ARG A 716 -24.54 -1.42 -25.86
CA ARG A 716 -24.92 -2.40 -24.86
C ARG A 716 -25.95 -1.80 -23.91
N LYS A 717 -27.03 -2.55 -23.67
CA LYS A 717 -28.03 -2.24 -22.64
C LYS A 717 -27.97 -3.29 -21.54
N LYS A 718 -28.03 -2.85 -20.31
CA LYS A 718 -28.09 -3.72 -19.14
C LYS A 718 -29.12 -3.18 -18.15
N LEU A 719 -29.99 -4.04 -17.67
CA LEU A 719 -30.97 -3.73 -16.64
C LEU A 719 -30.97 -4.90 -15.68
N GLY A 720 -30.73 -4.63 -14.40
CA GLY A 720 -30.77 -5.69 -13.42
C GLY A 720 -30.94 -5.16 -12.03
N GLY A 721 -30.99 -6.07 -11.09
CA GLY A 721 -30.91 -5.71 -9.71
C GLY A 721 -31.05 -6.88 -8.78
N ASN A 722 -31.01 -6.58 -7.49
CA ASN A 722 -31.33 -7.53 -6.45
C ASN A 722 -32.32 -6.90 -5.47
N LEU A 723 -33.50 -7.50 -5.32
CA LEU A 723 -34.52 -7.10 -4.36
C LEU A 723 -34.60 -8.15 -3.25
N LYS A 724 -34.33 -7.72 -2.02
CA LYS A 724 -34.40 -8.57 -0.83
C LYS A 724 -35.47 -8.05 0.11
N LYS A 725 -36.34 -8.95 0.57
CA LYS A 725 -37.37 -8.67 1.57
C LYS A 725 -37.34 -9.73 2.66
N ALA A 726 -37.23 -9.29 3.90
CA ALA A 726 -37.42 -10.15 5.07
C ALA A 726 -38.81 -9.92 5.70
N PHE A 727 -39.41 -11.00 6.16
CA PHE A 727 -40.70 -11.04 6.84
C PHE A 727 -40.54 -11.65 8.23
N ASN A 728 -41.40 -11.24 9.16
CA ASN A 728 -41.50 -11.80 10.51
C ASN A 728 -40.15 -11.86 11.25
N LYS A 729 -39.41 -10.75 11.30
CA LYS A 729 -38.08 -10.66 11.94
C LYS A 729 -37.08 -11.65 11.32
N ASN A 730 -37.00 -11.67 9.99
CA ASN A 730 -36.12 -12.57 9.21
C ASN A 730 -36.46 -14.06 9.27
N LYS A 731 -37.69 -14.45 9.65
CA LYS A 731 -38.11 -15.86 9.56
C LYS A 731 -38.26 -16.32 8.11
N LEU A 732 -38.74 -15.45 7.23
CA LEU A 732 -38.76 -15.69 5.78
C LEU A 732 -37.97 -14.57 5.10
N VAL A 733 -37.02 -14.92 4.26
CA VAL A 733 -36.26 -13.96 3.45
C VAL A 733 -36.44 -14.36 1.99
N LEU A 734 -36.95 -13.44 1.18
CA LEU A 734 -37.04 -13.58 -0.27
C LEU A 734 -36.00 -12.67 -0.92
N ASN A 735 -35.32 -13.18 -1.93
CA ASN A 735 -34.28 -12.49 -2.68
C ASN A 735 -34.51 -12.74 -4.17
N LEU A 736 -34.85 -11.70 -4.91
CA LEU A 736 -35.06 -11.73 -6.35
C LEU A 736 -33.91 -10.98 -7.02
N ARG A 737 -33.06 -11.70 -7.73
CA ARG A 737 -32.01 -11.12 -8.56
C ARG A 737 -32.36 -11.26 -10.03
N THR A 738 -32.24 -10.18 -10.77
CA THR A 738 -32.45 -10.13 -12.21
C THR A 738 -31.27 -9.44 -12.89
N ASP A 739 -30.92 -9.87 -14.08
CA ASP A 739 -29.94 -9.23 -14.96
C ASP A 739 -30.36 -9.52 -16.40
N LEU A 740 -30.69 -8.47 -17.13
CA LEU A 740 -31.06 -8.50 -18.54
C LEU A 740 -30.00 -7.71 -19.28
N SER A 741 -29.39 -8.31 -20.29
CA SER A 741 -28.39 -7.62 -21.11
C SER A 741 -28.68 -7.85 -22.59
N ALA A 742 -28.56 -6.79 -23.37
CA ALA A 742 -28.57 -6.82 -24.82
C ALA A 742 -27.24 -6.24 -25.33
N MET A 743 -26.54 -7.00 -26.16
CA MET A 743 -25.26 -6.62 -26.74
C MET A 743 -25.33 -6.81 -28.26
N PRO A 744 -25.19 -5.75 -29.07
CA PRO A 744 -25.25 -5.88 -30.52
C PRO A 744 -24.12 -6.75 -31.07
N ILE A 745 -24.43 -7.43 -32.16
CA ILE A 745 -23.51 -8.17 -33.03
C ILE A 745 -23.18 -7.31 -34.22
N SER A 746 -24.21 -6.69 -34.80
CA SER A 746 -24.14 -5.81 -35.95
C SER A 746 -25.10 -4.65 -35.74
N TYR A 747 -24.62 -3.43 -35.99
CA TYR A 747 -25.42 -2.22 -35.83
C TYR A 747 -26.32 -1.95 -37.05
N THR A 748 -25.93 -2.44 -38.23
CA THR A 748 -26.67 -2.20 -39.47
C THR A 748 -27.89 -3.11 -39.60
N THR A 749 -27.81 -4.33 -39.06
CA THR A 749 -28.86 -5.36 -39.16
C THR A 749 -29.67 -5.52 -37.86
N SER A 750 -29.40 -4.69 -36.83
CA SER A 750 -30.01 -4.80 -35.50
C SER A 750 -29.78 -6.18 -34.81
N ASP A 751 -28.75 -6.90 -35.23
CA ASP A 751 -28.40 -8.20 -34.66
C ASP A 751 -27.85 -8.00 -33.25
N GLN A 752 -28.25 -8.85 -32.30
CA GLN A 752 -27.83 -8.72 -30.92
C GLN A 752 -27.86 -10.04 -30.14
N TRP A 753 -26.92 -10.20 -29.24
CA TRP A 753 -26.98 -11.13 -28.12
C TRP A 753 -27.94 -10.61 -27.07
N ARG A 754 -28.92 -11.43 -26.68
CA ARG A 754 -29.81 -11.15 -25.54
C ARG A 754 -29.53 -12.18 -24.47
N SER A 755 -29.08 -11.73 -23.32
CA SER A 755 -28.83 -12.55 -22.15
C SER A 755 -29.78 -12.17 -21.03
N TYR A 756 -30.27 -13.18 -20.31
CA TYR A 756 -31.03 -12.97 -19.08
C TYR A 756 -30.50 -13.87 -17.97
N GLN A 757 -30.61 -13.40 -16.74
CA GLN A 757 -30.38 -14.13 -15.52
C GLN A 757 -31.47 -13.74 -14.52
N LEU A 758 -32.17 -14.74 -14.02
CA LEU A 758 -33.20 -14.65 -13.00
C LEU A 758 -32.81 -15.61 -11.89
N GLN A 759 -32.75 -15.13 -10.65
CA GLN A 759 -32.51 -15.96 -9.48
C GLN A 759 -33.49 -15.57 -8.39
N LEU A 760 -34.29 -16.53 -7.95
CA LEU A 760 -35.20 -16.40 -6.83
C LEU A 760 -34.70 -17.28 -5.70
N ASP A 761 -34.18 -16.68 -4.64
CA ASP A 761 -33.82 -17.37 -3.41
C ASP A 761 -34.85 -17.08 -2.33
N SER A 762 -35.28 -18.13 -1.65
CA SER A 762 -36.08 -18.04 -0.44
C SER A 762 -35.37 -18.77 0.68
N ARG A 763 -35.39 -18.19 1.87
CA ARG A 763 -34.88 -18.82 3.09
C ARG A 763 -35.94 -18.74 4.17
N TYR A 764 -36.29 -19.88 4.72
CA TYR A 764 -37.25 -20.02 5.80
C TYR A 764 -36.60 -20.63 7.05
N ILE A 765 -36.57 -19.86 8.14
CA ILE A 765 -36.10 -20.29 9.45
C ILE A 765 -37.29 -20.94 10.17
N VAL A 766 -37.44 -22.25 10.02
CA VAL A 766 -38.49 -23.03 10.69
C VAL A 766 -38.30 -22.96 12.22
N SER A 767 -37.06 -23.13 12.68
CA SER A 767 -36.68 -22.99 14.08
C SER A 767 -35.21 -22.58 14.22
N LYS A 768 -34.74 -22.30 15.43
CA LYS A 768 -33.29 -22.09 15.70
C LYS A 768 -32.42 -23.28 15.28
N LYS A 769 -33.04 -24.46 15.11
CA LYS A 769 -32.37 -25.72 14.74
C LYS A 769 -32.49 -26.04 13.26
N LEU A 770 -33.54 -25.59 12.57
CA LEU A 770 -33.84 -25.97 11.19
C LEU A 770 -33.99 -24.73 10.31
N ASN A 771 -33.14 -24.63 9.29
CA ASN A 771 -33.24 -23.65 8.22
C ASN A 771 -33.50 -24.39 6.91
N LEU A 772 -34.43 -23.90 6.11
CA LEU A 772 -34.70 -24.39 4.76
C LEU A 772 -34.45 -23.23 3.78
N SER A 773 -33.92 -23.52 2.62
CA SER A 773 -33.85 -22.57 1.51
C SER A 773 -34.25 -23.24 0.21
N LEU A 774 -34.98 -22.48 -0.61
CA LEU A 774 -35.33 -22.88 -1.96
C LEU A 774 -34.79 -21.83 -2.92
N LYS A 775 -34.00 -22.26 -3.89
CA LYS A 775 -33.34 -21.42 -4.88
C LYS A 775 -33.76 -21.88 -6.27
N TYR A 776 -34.29 -20.96 -7.06
CA TYR A 776 -34.52 -21.13 -8.48
C TYR A 776 -33.57 -20.20 -9.24
N THR A 777 -32.83 -20.72 -10.21
CA THR A 777 -31.93 -19.93 -11.07
C THR A 777 -32.25 -20.27 -12.51
N ALA A 778 -32.50 -19.27 -13.33
CA ALA A 778 -32.70 -19.41 -14.77
C ALA A 778 -31.83 -18.39 -15.48
N ASN A 779 -30.94 -18.83 -16.36
CA ASN A 779 -30.16 -17.97 -17.22
C ASN A 779 -30.21 -18.49 -18.65
N GLY A 780 -30.06 -17.59 -19.60
CA GLY A 780 -30.05 -17.96 -21.00
C GLY A 780 -29.42 -16.87 -21.84
N THR A 781 -29.01 -17.25 -23.03
CA THR A 781 -28.51 -16.34 -24.05
C THR A 781 -29.06 -16.77 -25.40
N SER A 782 -29.67 -15.82 -26.10
CA SER A 782 -30.11 -15.98 -27.48
C SER A 782 -29.37 -15.02 -28.39
N LYS A 783 -29.21 -15.43 -29.63
CA LYS A 783 -28.67 -14.64 -30.73
C LYS A 783 -29.84 -14.18 -31.57
N GLN A 784 -30.01 -12.88 -31.74
CA GLN A 784 -30.94 -12.30 -32.70
C GLN A 784 -30.16 -11.94 -33.96
N ILE A 785 -30.52 -12.50 -35.11
CA ILE A 785 -30.00 -12.13 -36.43
C ILE A 785 -31.19 -11.91 -37.34
N ASP A 786 -31.27 -10.78 -38.05
CA ASP A 786 -32.35 -10.49 -39.00
C ASP A 786 -33.75 -10.71 -38.38
N GLU A 787 -33.93 -10.22 -37.15
CA GLU A 787 -35.14 -10.39 -36.31
C GLU A 787 -35.47 -11.82 -35.85
N VAL A 788 -34.73 -12.83 -36.31
CA VAL A 788 -34.86 -14.21 -35.87
C VAL A 788 -34.08 -14.42 -34.57
N ILE A 789 -34.77 -14.83 -33.51
CA ILE A 789 -34.17 -15.12 -32.20
C ILE A 789 -33.87 -16.62 -32.12
N THR A 790 -32.59 -16.98 -32.09
CA THR A 790 -32.11 -18.35 -31.90
C THR A 790 -31.52 -18.51 -30.50
N PRO A 791 -32.03 -19.43 -29.64
CA PRO A 791 -31.38 -19.71 -28.36
C PRO A 791 -29.99 -20.30 -28.62
N VAL A 792 -28.99 -19.87 -27.84
CA VAL A 792 -27.63 -20.42 -27.91
C VAL A 792 -27.35 -21.27 -26.69
N TYR A 793 -27.74 -20.79 -25.51
CA TYR A 793 -27.57 -21.48 -24.25
C TYR A 793 -28.74 -21.20 -23.31
N SER A 794 -29.19 -22.21 -22.57
CA SER A 794 -30.09 -22.02 -21.44
C SER A 794 -29.74 -22.95 -20.27
N TYR A 795 -29.96 -22.45 -19.07
CA TYR A 795 -29.81 -23.21 -17.84
C TYR A 795 -30.90 -22.83 -16.85
N GLN A 796 -31.47 -23.85 -16.24
CA GLN A 796 -32.44 -23.69 -15.17
C GLN A 796 -32.06 -24.64 -14.06
N LYS A 797 -32.14 -24.19 -12.80
CA LYS A 797 -31.87 -25.00 -11.62
C LYS A 797 -32.84 -24.65 -10.53
N LEU A 798 -33.52 -25.67 -10.01
CA LEU A 798 -34.28 -25.62 -8.77
C LEU A 798 -33.51 -26.39 -7.71
N GLN A 799 -33.21 -25.77 -6.58
CA GLN A 799 -32.41 -26.35 -5.50
C GLN A 799 -33.09 -26.09 -4.16
N ALA A 800 -33.34 -27.16 -3.40
CA ALA A 800 -33.80 -27.11 -2.03
C ALA A 800 -32.65 -27.50 -1.10
N ASP A 801 -32.25 -26.60 -0.21
CA ASP A 801 -31.23 -26.85 0.80
C ASP A 801 -31.84 -26.80 2.20
N GLY A 802 -31.29 -27.60 3.11
CA GLY A 802 -31.68 -27.57 4.50
C GLY A 802 -30.48 -27.76 5.43
N ASN A 803 -30.51 -27.05 6.55
CA ASN A 803 -29.51 -27.15 7.60
C ASN A 803 -30.21 -27.45 8.93
N ILE A 804 -29.85 -28.58 9.54
CA ILE A 804 -30.44 -29.12 10.76
C ILE A 804 -29.36 -29.21 11.84
N ASN A 805 -29.61 -28.59 12.99
CA ASN A 805 -28.76 -28.64 14.17
C ASN A 805 -29.47 -29.42 15.28
N TYR A 806 -28.94 -30.57 15.68
CA TYR A 806 -29.54 -31.42 16.70
C TYR A 806 -28.46 -32.06 17.58
N LYS A 807 -28.88 -32.80 18.62
CA LYS A 807 -27.96 -33.54 19.49
C LYS A 807 -28.17 -35.03 19.28
N VAL A 808 -27.08 -35.77 19.14
CA VAL A 808 -27.06 -37.23 19.16
C VAL A 808 -26.40 -37.64 20.48
N GLY A 809 -27.22 -38.04 21.46
CA GLY A 809 -26.78 -38.15 22.85
C GLY A 809 -26.30 -36.79 23.39
N LYS A 810 -25.06 -36.73 23.91
CA LYS A 810 -24.44 -35.49 24.39
C LYS A 810 -23.76 -34.65 23.29
N ASN A 811 -23.60 -35.21 22.10
CA ASN A 811 -22.80 -34.63 21.03
C ASN A 811 -23.64 -33.73 20.13
N PHE A 812 -23.12 -32.56 19.79
CA PHE A 812 -23.76 -31.65 18.85
C PHE A 812 -23.55 -32.14 17.42
N THR A 813 -24.60 -32.16 16.62
CA THR A 813 -24.60 -32.63 15.23
C THR A 813 -25.24 -31.59 14.32
N VAL A 814 -24.59 -31.35 13.19
CA VAL A 814 -25.08 -30.50 12.11
C VAL A 814 -25.23 -31.34 10.86
N SER A 815 -26.41 -31.35 10.26
CA SER A 815 -26.66 -31.97 8.96
C SER A 815 -27.03 -30.89 7.96
N HIS A 816 -26.42 -30.96 6.78
CA HIS A 816 -26.75 -30.17 5.61
C HIS A 816 -27.23 -31.13 4.52
N PHE A 817 -28.35 -30.83 3.89
CA PHE A 817 -28.81 -31.55 2.71
C PHE A 817 -29.16 -30.57 1.61
N SER A 818 -28.96 -30.98 0.37
CA SER A 818 -29.26 -30.22 -0.83
C SER A 818 -29.81 -31.16 -1.89
N LEU A 819 -30.95 -30.84 -2.46
CA LEU A 819 -31.52 -31.54 -3.61
C LEU A 819 -31.74 -30.52 -4.72
N GLY A 820 -31.15 -30.77 -5.88
CA GLY A 820 -31.21 -29.91 -7.04
C GLY A 820 -31.71 -30.68 -8.25
N TYR A 821 -32.55 -30.04 -9.04
CA TYR A 821 -32.89 -30.43 -10.39
C TYR A 821 -32.40 -29.33 -11.33
N GLN A 822 -31.61 -29.69 -12.32
CA GLN A 822 -30.98 -28.77 -13.25
C GLN A 822 -31.26 -29.22 -14.68
N THR A 823 -31.57 -28.26 -15.55
CA THR A 823 -31.66 -28.46 -16.99
C THR A 823 -30.62 -27.57 -17.66
N TYR A 824 -29.94 -28.09 -18.67
CA TYR A 824 -28.92 -27.39 -19.44
C TYR A 824 -29.17 -27.67 -20.92
N SER A 825 -29.16 -26.64 -21.75
CA SER A 825 -29.26 -26.75 -23.21
C SER A 825 -28.17 -25.91 -23.86
N ASN A 826 -27.42 -26.47 -24.80
CA ASN A 826 -26.44 -25.74 -25.61
C ASN A 826 -26.58 -26.14 -27.08
N VAL A 827 -26.95 -25.18 -27.91
CA VAL A 827 -27.24 -25.39 -29.33
C VAL A 827 -25.96 -25.57 -30.16
N VAL A 828 -24.81 -25.09 -29.69
CA VAL A 828 -23.53 -25.18 -30.43
C VAL A 828 -22.99 -26.61 -30.45
N ALA A 829 -23.31 -27.43 -29.44
CA ALA A 829 -22.94 -28.85 -29.42
C ALA A 829 -23.61 -29.67 -30.55
N ALA A 830 -24.66 -29.13 -31.20
CA ALA A 830 -25.37 -29.76 -32.32
C ALA A 830 -24.60 -29.73 -33.64
N ILE A 831 -23.58 -28.86 -33.75
CA ILE A 831 -22.87 -28.62 -35.02
C ILE A 831 -21.75 -29.65 -35.25
N THR A 832 -21.21 -30.25 -34.19
CA THR A 832 -20.04 -31.14 -34.28
C THR A 832 -20.37 -32.64 -34.35
N SER A 833 -21.62 -33.06 -34.22
CA SER A 833 -22.00 -34.49 -34.23
C SER A 833 -22.45 -35.03 -35.59
N THR A 834 -22.61 -34.17 -36.62
CA THR A 834 -22.94 -34.62 -37.98
C THR A 834 -21.69 -34.68 -38.85
N THR A 835 -21.06 -35.84 -38.81
CA THR A 835 -19.99 -36.24 -39.72
C THR A 835 -20.52 -36.21 -41.17
N GLY A 836 -20.17 -35.15 -41.91
CA GLY A 836 -20.18 -35.13 -43.38
C GLY A 836 -21.38 -34.42 -44.03
N GLY A 837 -21.12 -33.32 -44.73
CA GLY A 837 -21.98 -32.82 -45.81
C GLY A 837 -22.42 -31.36 -45.70
N THR A 838 -21.60 -30.47 -46.26
CA THR A 838 -21.95 -29.16 -46.84
C THR A 838 -23.32 -28.52 -46.55
N GLY A 839 -23.32 -27.44 -45.76
CA GLY A 839 -24.00 -26.19 -46.16
C GLY A 839 -25.34 -25.81 -45.53
N ALA A 840 -25.94 -26.65 -44.68
CA ALA A 840 -27.13 -26.26 -43.92
C ALA A 840 -26.92 -26.54 -42.43
N LEU A 841 -27.01 -25.49 -41.60
CA LEU A 841 -27.13 -25.64 -40.15
C LEU A 841 -28.34 -26.55 -39.89
N PRO A 842 -28.17 -27.78 -39.36
CA PRO A 842 -29.31 -28.59 -38.99
C PRO A 842 -30.07 -27.82 -37.91
N ALA A 843 -31.40 -27.81 -37.99
CA ALA A 843 -32.24 -27.31 -36.92
C ALA A 843 -31.75 -27.90 -35.59
N ALA A 844 -31.51 -27.05 -34.59
CA ALA A 844 -30.99 -27.42 -33.28
C ALA A 844 -31.63 -28.73 -32.80
N ASP A 845 -30.86 -29.81 -32.72
CA ASP A 845 -31.41 -31.09 -32.27
C ASP A 845 -31.85 -30.93 -30.80
N PRO A 846 -33.15 -31.03 -30.49
CA PRO A 846 -33.64 -30.95 -29.12
C PRO A 846 -33.10 -32.07 -28.22
N SER A 847 -32.40 -33.08 -28.76
CA SER A 847 -31.75 -34.16 -28.01
C SER A 847 -30.53 -33.71 -27.16
N LEU A 848 -30.08 -32.46 -27.28
CA LEU A 848 -28.91 -31.93 -26.55
C LEU A 848 -29.25 -31.16 -25.27
N THR A 849 -30.50 -31.20 -24.83
CA THR A 849 -30.86 -30.86 -23.45
C THR A 849 -30.40 -31.98 -22.51
N SER A 850 -29.60 -31.65 -21.50
CA SER A 850 -29.28 -32.54 -20.38
C SER A 850 -30.06 -32.14 -19.13
N ASN A 851 -30.67 -33.13 -18.49
CA ASN A 851 -31.38 -32.96 -17.22
C ASN A 851 -30.60 -33.69 -16.13
N LEU A 852 -30.27 -33.00 -15.05
CA LEU A 852 -29.41 -33.47 -13.97
C LEU A 852 -30.13 -33.37 -12.62
N ILE A 853 -30.14 -34.46 -11.86
CA ILE A 853 -30.47 -34.43 -10.43
C ILE A 853 -29.17 -34.41 -9.64
N THR A 854 -29.06 -33.47 -8.72
CA THR A 854 -27.92 -33.34 -7.79
C THR A 854 -28.42 -33.48 -6.36
N ALA A 855 -27.92 -34.45 -5.60
CA ALA A 855 -28.21 -34.62 -4.19
C ALA A 855 -26.91 -34.52 -3.39
N THR A 856 -26.84 -33.64 -2.40
CA THR A 856 -25.70 -33.54 -1.48
C THR A 856 -26.18 -33.70 -0.05
N TYR A 857 -25.50 -34.51 0.74
CA TYR A 857 -25.75 -34.70 2.17
C TYR A 857 -24.43 -34.62 2.92
N THR A 858 -24.35 -33.78 3.94
CA THR A 858 -23.19 -33.67 4.83
C THR A 858 -23.67 -33.74 6.26
N GLN A 859 -23.10 -34.61 7.08
CA GLN A 859 -23.38 -34.70 8.51
C GLN A 859 -22.08 -34.57 9.28
N SER A 860 -22.04 -33.68 10.26
CA SER A 860 -20.88 -33.44 11.12
C SER A 860 -21.28 -33.52 12.58
N THR A 861 -20.70 -34.47 13.31
CA THR A 861 -20.94 -34.70 14.74
C THR A 861 -19.66 -34.39 15.53
N VAL A 862 -19.79 -33.45 16.49
CA VAL A 862 -18.70 -33.07 17.39
C VAL A 862 -18.69 -33.99 18.60
N ILE A 863 -17.65 -34.83 18.70
CA ILE A 863 -17.43 -35.79 19.78
C ILE A 863 -16.28 -35.27 20.65
N ASN A 864 -16.61 -34.61 21.76
CA ASN A 864 -15.65 -33.92 22.64
C ASN A 864 -14.83 -32.84 21.88
N ARG A 865 -13.55 -33.11 21.60
CA ARG A 865 -12.63 -32.23 20.84
C ARG A 865 -12.44 -32.68 19.39
N ASN A 866 -13.10 -33.77 19.00
CA ASN A 866 -12.95 -34.42 17.71
C ASN A 866 -14.25 -34.23 16.90
N THR A 867 -14.17 -34.35 15.58
CA THR A 867 -15.31 -34.19 14.68
C THR A 867 -15.36 -35.37 13.72
N LEU A 868 -16.51 -36.04 13.63
CA LEU A 868 -16.80 -37.04 12.62
C LEU A 868 -17.66 -36.38 11.54
N THR A 869 -17.19 -36.34 10.30
CA THR A 869 -17.91 -35.74 9.16
C THR A 869 -18.08 -36.76 8.05
N GLY A 870 -19.32 -37.02 7.65
CA GLY A 870 -19.65 -37.79 6.45
C GLY A 870 -20.27 -36.88 5.40
N THR A 871 -19.83 -37.00 4.15
CA THR A 871 -20.39 -36.29 2.99
C THR A 871 -20.73 -37.29 1.89
N MET A 872 -21.83 -37.03 1.20
CA MET A 872 -22.26 -37.75 0.00
C MET A 872 -22.73 -36.72 -1.02
N MET A 873 -22.21 -36.80 -2.24
CA MET A 873 -22.62 -36.02 -3.38
C MET A 873 -22.98 -37.00 -4.50
N PHE A 874 -24.21 -36.94 -4.98
CA PHE A 874 -24.74 -37.77 -6.04
C PHE A 874 -25.27 -36.89 -7.15
N ASN A 875 -24.80 -37.11 -8.36
CA ASN A 875 -25.20 -36.42 -9.57
C ASN A 875 -25.65 -37.49 -10.56
N LYS A 876 -26.87 -37.37 -11.08
CA LYS A 876 -27.43 -38.30 -12.06
C LYS A 876 -28.03 -37.54 -13.22
N GLU A 877 -27.51 -37.78 -14.42
CA GLU A 877 -28.13 -37.32 -15.65
C GLU A 877 -29.30 -38.24 -15.99
N LEU A 878 -30.45 -37.64 -16.24
CA LEU A 878 -31.69 -38.32 -16.59
C LEU A 878 -31.85 -38.50 -18.10
N THR A 879 -31.03 -37.80 -18.87
CA THR A 879 -31.05 -37.82 -20.33
C THR A 879 -30.11 -38.90 -20.87
N PRO A 880 -30.44 -39.53 -22.02
CA PRO A 880 -29.60 -40.59 -22.60
C PRO A 880 -28.20 -40.09 -22.97
N ASN A 881 -28.10 -38.83 -23.39
CA ASN A 881 -26.84 -38.17 -23.71
C ASN A 881 -26.26 -37.58 -22.42
N SER A 882 -25.18 -38.15 -21.93
CA SER A 882 -24.50 -37.69 -20.72
C SER A 882 -23.44 -36.64 -21.05
N LEU A 883 -23.56 -35.42 -20.51
CA LEU A 883 -22.55 -34.35 -20.66
C LEU A 883 -21.51 -34.45 -19.54
N ILE A 884 -21.95 -34.64 -18.30
CA ILE A 884 -21.11 -34.68 -17.09
C ILE A 884 -20.94 -36.11 -16.59
N GLY A 885 -21.90 -36.99 -16.87
CA GLY A 885 -21.95 -38.37 -16.38
C GLY A 885 -22.61 -38.50 -15.00
N ASN A 886 -22.92 -39.75 -14.64
CA ASN A 886 -23.46 -40.09 -13.33
C ASN A 886 -22.32 -40.22 -12.33
N MET A 887 -22.29 -39.37 -11.31
CA MET A 887 -21.21 -39.32 -10.32
C MET A 887 -21.74 -39.47 -8.90
N LEU A 888 -21.24 -40.46 -8.17
CA LEU A 888 -21.37 -40.60 -6.72
C LEU A 888 -19.99 -40.34 -6.09
N ASN A 889 -19.91 -39.42 -5.16
CA ASN A 889 -18.74 -39.18 -4.32
C ASN A 889 -19.18 -39.25 -2.86
N ALA A 890 -18.59 -40.14 -2.08
CA ALA A 890 -18.85 -40.29 -0.66
C ALA A 890 -17.54 -40.23 0.11
N ASP A 891 -17.53 -39.48 1.20
CA ASP A 891 -16.40 -39.38 2.11
C ASP A 891 -16.86 -39.47 3.57
N VAL A 892 -16.06 -40.14 4.40
CA VAL A 892 -16.21 -40.15 5.85
C VAL A 892 -14.86 -39.83 6.44
N SER A 893 -14.78 -38.78 7.27
CA SER A 893 -13.55 -38.31 7.88
C SER A 893 -13.71 -38.12 9.39
N TYR A 894 -12.69 -38.51 10.14
CA TYR A 894 -12.58 -38.30 11.57
C TYR A 894 -11.41 -37.37 11.85
N GLN A 895 -11.73 -36.15 12.26
CA GLN A 895 -10.76 -35.13 12.66
C GLN A 895 -10.55 -35.17 14.17
N TYR A 896 -9.30 -35.27 14.61
CA TYR A 896 -8.91 -35.30 16.01
C TYR A 896 -7.67 -34.45 16.25
N MET A 897 -7.52 -33.96 17.48
CA MET A 897 -6.38 -33.11 17.85
C MET A 897 -5.49 -33.83 18.87
N LEU A 898 -4.25 -34.11 18.47
CA LEU A 898 -3.21 -34.65 19.35
C LEU A 898 -2.38 -33.51 19.95
N PHE A 899 -2.12 -33.59 21.26
CA PHE A 899 -1.25 -32.67 22.01
C PHE A 899 -1.60 -31.17 21.88
N ASN A 900 -2.83 -30.82 21.49
CA ASN A 900 -3.28 -29.46 21.16
C ASN A 900 -2.46 -28.73 20.08
N LYS A 901 -1.56 -29.42 19.37
CA LYS A 901 -0.65 -28.85 18.36
C LYS A 901 -0.69 -29.58 17.02
N LEU A 902 -1.22 -30.79 16.99
CA LEU A 902 -1.27 -31.63 15.80
C LEU A 902 -2.73 -31.97 15.51
N SER A 903 -3.32 -31.35 14.50
CA SER A 903 -4.63 -31.75 13.98
C SER A 903 -4.43 -32.83 12.94
N LEU A 904 -5.02 -33.99 13.16
CA LEU A 904 -5.05 -35.09 12.21
C LEU A 904 -6.49 -35.27 11.72
N SER A 905 -6.65 -35.57 10.44
CA SER A 905 -7.91 -36.02 9.87
C SER A 905 -7.63 -37.27 9.06
N SER A 906 -8.36 -38.33 9.36
CA SER A 906 -8.28 -39.60 8.63
C SER A 906 -9.64 -39.90 8.05
N GLY A 907 -9.71 -40.28 6.78
CA GLY A 907 -10.99 -40.55 6.15
C GLY A 907 -10.92 -41.61 5.06
N LEU A 908 -12.09 -42.13 4.73
CA LEU A 908 -12.34 -43.02 3.62
C LEU A 908 -13.05 -42.23 2.52
N THR A 909 -12.69 -42.45 1.27
CA THR A 909 -13.33 -41.82 0.12
C THR A 909 -13.70 -42.87 -0.92
N TYR A 910 -14.88 -42.71 -1.52
CA TYR A 910 -15.38 -43.52 -2.61
C TYR A 910 -15.91 -42.61 -3.70
N LEU A 911 -15.45 -42.83 -4.92
CA LEU A 911 -15.85 -42.09 -6.11
C LEU A 911 -16.27 -43.09 -7.17
N ASN A 912 -17.45 -42.92 -7.73
CA ASN A 912 -17.92 -43.66 -8.89
C ASN A 912 -18.50 -42.69 -9.89
N ASN A 913 -17.80 -42.46 -10.99
CA ASN A 913 -18.26 -41.74 -12.16
C ASN A 913 -18.44 -42.74 -13.31
N THR A 914 -19.70 -43.04 -13.65
CA THR A 914 -20.06 -44.10 -14.61
C THR A 914 -19.31 -43.92 -15.93
N GLY A 915 -18.55 -44.95 -16.34
CA GLY A 915 -17.80 -44.96 -17.58
C GLY A 915 -16.49 -44.16 -17.57
N ILE A 916 -16.25 -43.34 -16.55
CA ILE A 916 -15.08 -42.45 -16.48
C ILE A 916 -14.07 -42.91 -15.43
N ALA A 917 -14.48 -43.15 -14.18
CA ALA A 917 -13.58 -43.55 -13.11
C ALA A 917 -14.35 -44.18 -11.93
N SER A 918 -13.81 -45.24 -11.33
CA SER A 918 -14.30 -45.77 -10.06
C SER A 918 -13.12 -45.98 -9.13
N GLN A 919 -13.16 -45.39 -7.94
CA GLN A 919 -12.05 -45.30 -7.00
C GLN A 919 -12.52 -45.47 -5.56
N ALA A 920 -11.76 -46.22 -4.77
CA ALA A 920 -11.91 -46.27 -3.32
C ALA A 920 -10.56 -45.99 -2.68
N GLY A 921 -10.54 -45.19 -1.61
CA GLY A 921 -9.27 -44.73 -1.05
C GLY A 921 -9.33 -44.30 0.39
N ILE A 922 -8.13 -44.04 0.91
CA ILE A 922 -7.88 -43.47 2.23
C ILE A 922 -7.30 -42.07 2.07
N ARG A 923 -7.74 -41.16 2.92
CA ARG A 923 -7.25 -39.80 3.01
C ARG A 923 -6.68 -39.55 4.39
N GLN A 924 -5.53 -38.91 4.44
CA GLN A 924 -4.92 -38.43 5.67
C GLN A 924 -4.49 -36.98 5.49
N MET A 925 -4.95 -36.13 6.39
CA MET A 925 -4.49 -34.75 6.51
C MET A 925 -3.83 -34.58 7.88
N MET A 926 -2.67 -33.96 7.89
CA MET A 926 -1.92 -33.63 9.08
C MET A 926 -1.60 -32.14 9.06
N GLN A 927 -2.05 -31.43 10.07
CA GLN A 927 -1.74 -30.02 10.29
C GLN A 927 -1.02 -29.88 11.63
N LEU A 928 0.28 -29.58 11.56
CA LEU A 928 1.14 -29.35 12.71
C LEU A 928 1.32 -27.84 12.91
N PHE A 929 0.82 -27.35 14.03
CA PHE A 929 1.11 -26.01 14.55
C PHE A 929 2.38 -26.07 15.40
N ALA A 930 3.53 -26.22 14.73
CA ALA A 930 4.81 -26.40 15.40
C ALA A 930 5.43 -25.03 15.72
N THR A 931 5.30 -24.60 16.97
CA THR A 931 5.80 -23.28 17.47
C THR A 931 5.02 -22.09 16.91
N ARG A 932 5.35 -20.86 17.34
CA ARG A 932 4.65 -19.63 16.91
C ARG A 932 4.92 -19.24 15.45
N ASN A 933 5.90 -19.88 14.81
CA ASN A 933 6.53 -19.43 13.57
C ASN A 933 6.58 -20.52 12.48
N PHE A 934 6.02 -21.70 12.71
CA PHE A 934 6.07 -22.77 11.69
C PHE A 934 4.78 -23.59 11.70
N ASP A 935 4.14 -23.65 10.53
CA ASP A 935 2.98 -24.49 10.27
C ASP A 935 3.34 -25.47 9.16
N MET A 936 2.99 -26.73 9.36
CA MET A 936 3.16 -27.76 8.34
C MET A 936 1.82 -28.42 8.08
N ASN A 937 1.38 -28.39 6.83
CA ASN A 937 0.20 -29.10 6.36
C ASN A 937 0.66 -30.19 5.39
N THR A 938 0.31 -31.43 5.67
CA THR A 938 0.51 -32.58 4.79
C THR A 938 -0.84 -33.17 4.46
N PHE A 939 -1.07 -33.48 3.20
CA PHE A 939 -2.27 -34.12 2.70
C PHE A 939 -1.86 -35.30 1.82
N VAL A 940 -2.45 -36.45 2.09
CA VAL A 940 -2.22 -37.70 1.37
C VAL A 940 -3.59 -38.29 1.04
N ASP A 941 -3.88 -38.50 -0.24
CA ASP A 941 -5.09 -39.16 -0.72
C ASP A 941 -4.65 -40.30 -1.64
N LEU A 942 -4.79 -41.53 -1.14
CA LEU A 942 -4.40 -42.76 -1.85
C LEU A 942 -5.66 -43.51 -2.23
N ARG A 943 -5.82 -43.76 -3.53
CA ARG A 943 -7.00 -44.37 -4.12
C ARG A 943 -6.61 -45.55 -4.99
N LYS A 944 -7.34 -46.65 -4.83
CA LYS A 944 -7.31 -47.78 -5.76
C LYS A 944 -8.36 -47.55 -6.83
N ASN A 945 -7.92 -47.53 -8.09
CA ASN A 945 -8.79 -47.58 -9.24
C ASN A 945 -9.48 -48.96 -9.27
N LEU A 946 -10.80 -48.97 -9.13
CA LEU A 946 -11.65 -50.15 -9.33
C LEU A 946 -11.95 -50.39 -10.81
N VAL A 947 -11.87 -49.33 -11.62
CA VAL A 947 -11.92 -49.34 -13.09
C VAL A 947 -10.82 -48.42 -13.62
N THR A 948 -10.24 -48.73 -14.78
CA THR A 948 -9.26 -47.88 -15.45
C THR A 948 -9.87 -46.52 -15.77
N PRO A 949 -9.35 -45.41 -15.19
CA PRO A 949 -9.92 -44.10 -15.42
C PRO A 949 -9.65 -43.63 -16.86
N GLN A 950 -10.64 -43.04 -17.52
CA GLN A 950 -10.49 -42.45 -18.86
C GLN A 950 -9.52 -41.25 -18.85
N TYR A 951 -9.53 -40.48 -17.76
CA TYR A 951 -8.67 -39.31 -17.54
C TYR A 951 -7.85 -39.48 -16.25
N GLY A 952 -6.70 -40.14 -16.36
CA GLY A 952 -5.84 -40.46 -15.21
C GLY A 952 -5.29 -39.23 -14.47
N ASP A 953 -5.22 -38.07 -15.13
CA ASP A 953 -4.80 -36.78 -14.57
C ASP A 953 -5.87 -36.13 -13.69
N LEU A 954 -7.16 -36.27 -14.04
CA LEU A 954 -8.29 -35.77 -13.25
C LEU A 954 -8.65 -36.71 -12.10
N TYR A 955 -8.36 -38.00 -12.27
CA TYR A 955 -8.63 -39.05 -11.28
C TYR A 955 -7.33 -39.76 -10.86
N PRO A 956 -6.37 -39.06 -10.23
CA PRO A 956 -5.11 -39.66 -9.84
C PRO A 956 -5.31 -40.71 -8.74
N ALA A 957 -4.57 -41.83 -8.84
CA ALA A 957 -4.56 -42.88 -7.82
C ALA A 957 -3.82 -42.45 -6.54
N ALA A 958 -2.95 -41.45 -6.61
CA ALA A 958 -2.26 -40.90 -5.45
C ALA A 958 -2.11 -39.38 -5.60
N ARG A 959 -2.52 -38.64 -4.58
CA ARG A 959 -2.29 -37.20 -4.45
C ARG A 959 -1.61 -36.94 -3.13
N VAL A 960 -0.41 -36.38 -3.19
CA VAL A 960 0.35 -35.95 -2.03
C VAL A 960 0.59 -34.46 -2.15
N GLU A 961 0.27 -33.73 -1.09
CA GLU A 961 0.56 -32.32 -0.96
C GLU A 961 1.31 -32.08 0.34
N LEU A 962 2.42 -31.38 0.26
CA LEU A 962 3.13 -30.85 1.41
C LEU A 962 3.13 -29.34 1.28
N SER A 963 2.66 -28.66 2.32
CA SER A 963 2.67 -27.21 2.48
C SER A 963 3.44 -26.88 3.75
N LEU A 964 4.68 -26.43 3.58
CA LEU A 964 5.49 -25.90 4.67
C LEU A 964 5.31 -24.39 4.73
N LYS A 965 4.97 -23.84 5.90
CA LYS A 965 4.86 -22.40 6.12
C LYS A 965 5.78 -22.01 7.26
N TYR A 966 6.78 -21.19 6.98
CA TYR A 966 7.64 -20.63 8.01
C TYR A 966 7.41 -19.13 8.10
N HIS A 967 6.88 -18.66 9.23
CA HIS A 967 6.70 -17.24 9.52
C HIS A 967 7.98 -16.70 10.17
N PHE A 968 8.78 -15.94 9.40
CA PHE A 968 9.91 -15.22 9.97
C PHE A 968 9.38 -14.13 10.90
N LYS A 969 9.54 -14.22 12.22
CA LYS A 969 9.24 -13.09 13.13
C LYS A 969 10.55 -12.62 13.75
N ASN A 970 10.97 -11.40 13.40
CA ASN A 970 12.09 -10.70 14.02
C ASN A 970 11.65 -9.93 15.27
#